data_AF-A0A9D9IF32-F1
#
_entry.id   AF-A0A9D9IF32-F1
#
_cell.length_a   1.000
_cell.length_b   1.000
_cell.length_c   1.000
_cell.angle_alpha   90.00
_cell.angle_beta   90.00
_cell.angle_gamma   90.00
#
_symmetry.space_group_name_H-M   'P 1'
#
loop_
_entity.id
_entity.type
_entity.pdbx_description
1 polymer ?
#
loop_
_entity_poly.entity_id
_entity_poly.type
_entity_poly.pdbx_seq_one_letter_code
_entity_poly.pdbx_strand_id
1 'polypeptide(L)'
;MEIDDMDRPEDGQSDDYSDAPVEEGAQSSGKFDRLLNENSRRFKLSGMFKEWFLDYSSYVILQRAVPHIIDGLKPVQRRVLHAMYRKDDGHYTKVANLVGEAMQFHPHGDASILGALVQLGQKNLLIDCQGNWGNIITGDPNAAARYIEARLSKFAKEVVFNPKITNWMTSYDGRNQEPVELPVKFPLLLAQGAEGIAVGLASKILPHNFNELIDASVAILEGRDFEIFPDFPTGGYADCSRYNKGQRGGVVKVRAKIEKLDKNTIAITEVPYGKTTHMVIESIIKAKNKGKIKIKKIDDLTTVKANLVIHLPNDVSPDKTIDALYAFTDCEVSISPNACVIVENKPQFLNVDDILVYDTMHTRDLLGQELQIRLDELENDWHYSSLERIFFEEKVYKILEGDSRSWESQLEEVFAKMKTYQHSVKREIVMDDILRLVEKPVRKISKFDAKALDEKLKGIEAEIDEVQNHLEHLTEFTVNYFKNLKKKYGAEFPRQTELVNFESITVSRVVNNNAKLYANMAEGFVGINLKKEDNADFVCDCSDLSEIIVFRKDGKYSVTKVSDKAFFGKDLLYVGLFDRNDSRTIYNAIYRDGKSSVTYAKRFAVTSITRDKEYDLTSGTPASAVLWFTANKNGEAETVRINLRPRPKLKKSSFEYDFSQLAIKGRASRGNLVSKNPIQRIALKSKGISTIGGKDIWFDQDINRLNEDGRGLYLGQFNTGEHILAIFTDGTYYTTSFDLSNRYQDNLLKVEKLDTGKTYTAIYYDGRQECYYIKRFSFDVSDNTLQSFISEEKGSYLVELSDDRHPQIEVTYGGKHEYREPAVIDAEEFIGKKGLQAKGKKASQYEVKGIRFTEPVHKPEDDDPATAQDVTGTGTEDTGNTGGGTDEEADEQLSLF
;
A
#
# COMPACT_ATOMS: atom_id res chain seq x y z
N MET A 1 -33.77 55.11 26.69
CA MET A 1 -32.34 55.39 26.94
C MET A 1 -31.61 54.94 25.71
N GLU A 2 -31.29 55.91 24.85
CA GLU A 2 -30.43 55.76 23.68
C GLU A 2 -29.03 55.36 24.14
N ILE A 3 -28.42 54.40 23.45
CA ILE A 3 -26.96 54.31 23.34
C ILE A 3 -26.67 53.99 21.88
N ASP A 4 -25.97 54.94 21.27
CA ASP A 4 -25.49 55.01 19.90
C ASP A 4 -24.43 53.94 19.54
N ASP A 5 -24.35 53.72 18.23
CA ASP A 5 -23.35 52.99 17.45
C ASP A 5 -21.89 53.39 17.72
N MET A 6 -21.01 52.39 17.73
CA MET A 6 -19.59 52.53 17.35
C MET A 6 -19.15 51.24 16.61
N ASP A 7 -19.11 51.36 15.28
CA ASP A 7 -18.24 50.72 14.28
C ASP A 7 -17.70 49.30 14.51
N ARG A 8 -18.21 48.36 13.71
CA ARG A 8 -17.54 47.10 13.32
C ARG A 8 -16.74 47.34 12.03
N PRO A 9 -15.46 46.95 11.93
CA PRO A 9 -14.81 46.76 10.64
C PRO A 9 -15.28 45.43 10.02
N GLU A 10 -15.60 45.49 8.73
CA GLU A 10 -16.05 44.36 7.91
C GLU A 10 -14.95 43.30 7.70
N ASP A 11 -15.35 42.04 7.88
CA ASP A 11 -14.60 40.85 7.49
C ASP A 11 -14.47 40.75 5.97
N GLY A 12 -13.25 40.53 5.48
CA GLY A 12 -13.00 40.34 4.06
C GLY A 12 -11.56 40.02 3.69
N GLN A 13 -10.99 38.94 4.21
CA GLN A 13 -9.88 38.27 3.52
C GLN A 13 -9.75 36.79 3.93
N SER A 14 -9.72 35.96 2.90
CA SER A 14 -9.55 34.51 2.91
C SER A 14 -8.14 34.12 3.31
N ASP A 15 -7.98 33.35 4.38
CA ASP A 15 -6.70 32.77 4.77
C ASP A 15 -6.41 31.50 3.95
N ASP A 16 -5.61 31.69 2.89
CA ASP A 16 -4.82 30.64 2.26
C ASP A 16 -3.66 30.27 3.21
N TYR A 17 -3.71 29.08 3.81
CA TYR A 17 -2.57 28.54 4.56
C TYR A 17 -1.58 27.91 3.58
N SER A 18 -0.61 28.72 3.11
CA SER A 18 0.59 28.23 2.44
C SER A 18 1.62 27.77 3.49
N ASP A 19 2.03 26.51 3.40
CA ASP A 19 3.19 25.94 4.09
C ASP A 19 4.46 26.73 3.74
N ALA A 20 5.05 27.41 4.73
CA ALA A 20 6.39 27.96 4.66
C ALA A 20 7.24 27.33 5.79
N PRO A 21 8.54 27.06 5.55
CA PRO A 21 9.40 26.46 6.56
C PRO A 21 9.64 27.45 7.70
N VAL A 22 9.60 26.97 8.94
CA VAL A 22 9.96 27.78 10.11
C VAL A 22 11.48 27.97 10.10
N GLU A 23 11.93 29.19 9.77
CA GLU A 23 13.33 29.59 9.96
C GLU A 23 13.69 29.56 11.46
N GLU A 24 14.79 28.87 11.79
CA GLU A 24 15.43 28.92 13.11
C GLU A 24 16.00 30.32 13.35
N GLY A 25 15.19 31.23 13.88
CA GLY A 25 15.65 32.59 14.16
C GLY A 25 14.62 33.59 14.67
N ALA A 26 13.47 33.14 15.19
CA ALA A 26 12.48 34.06 15.74
C ALA A 26 12.97 34.66 17.08
N GLN A 27 13.51 35.88 17.03
CA GLN A 27 13.76 36.71 18.21
C GLN A 27 12.48 36.78 19.06
N SER A 28 12.61 36.42 20.33
CA SER A 28 11.50 36.43 21.29
C SER A 28 10.87 37.82 21.34
N SER A 29 9.62 37.93 20.90
CA SER A 29 8.89 39.18 21.09
C SER A 29 8.80 39.49 22.58
N GLY A 30 9.51 40.53 23.05
CA GLY A 30 9.61 40.93 24.46
C GLY A 30 8.28 41.37 25.10
N LYS A 31 7.15 41.13 24.44
CA LYS A 31 5.80 41.37 24.94
C LYS A 31 5.42 40.40 26.06
N PHE A 32 6.06 39.23 26.13
CA PHE A 32 5.79 38.19 27.13
C PHE A 32 6.83 38.11 28.26
N ASP A 33 7.94 38.85 28.18
CA ASP A 33 8.98 38.83 29.23
C ASP A 33 8.48 39.37 30.57
N ARG A 34 7.48 40.27 30.56
CA ARG A 34 6.81 40.73 31.80
C ARG A 34 6.00 39.63 32.50
N LEU A 35 5.61 38.57 31.80
CA LEU A 35 4.90 37.41 32.37
C LEU A 35 5.87 36.31 32.88
N LEU A 36 7.16 36.39 32.55
CA LEU A 36 8.18 35.41 32.92
C LEU A 36 9.00 35.80 34.15
N ASN A 37 8.85 37.03 34.66
CA ASN A 37 9.54 37.50 35.87
C ASN A 37 8.97 36.92 37.17
N GLU A 38 9.83 36.68 38.18
CA GLU A 38 9.49 36.15 39.52
C GLU A 38 8.43 36.99 40.30
N ASN A 39 8.17 38.22 39.86
CA ASN A 39 7.08 39.07 40.36
C ASN A 39 5.69 38.72 39.78
N SER A 40 5.55 37.62 39.04
CA SER A 40 4.29 37.15 38.41
C SER A 40 3.15 36.87 39.41
N ARG A 41 3.45 36.78 40.72
CA ARG A 41 2.43 36.75 41.80
C ARG A 41 1.45 37.94 41.78
N ARG A 42 1.75 39.03 41.05
CA ARG A 42 0.85 40.19 40.90
C ARG A 42 -0.15 40.13 39.75
N PHE A 43 0.00 39.25 38.77
CA PHE A 43 -1.02 39.05 37.71
C PHE A 43 -1.78 37.75 37.96
N LYS A 44 -2.73 37.81 38.91
CA LYS A 44 -3.42 36.63 39.45
C LYS A 44 -4.01 35.72 38.37
N LEU A 45 -4.63 36.26 37.31
CA LEU A 45 -5.33 35.41 36.33
C LEU A 45 -4.39 34.75 35.32
N SER A 46 -3.46 35.50 34.70
CA SER A 46 -2.58 34.96 33.66
C SER A 46 -1.54 33.98 34.21
N GLY A 47 -1.03 34.22 35.43
CA GLY A 47 -0.15 33.28 36.11
C GLY A 47 -0.87 31.96 36.46
N MET A 48 -2.08 32.05 37.03
CA MET A 48 -2.89 30.88 37.36
C MET A 48 -3.28 30.06 36.12
N PHE A 49 -3.70 30.71 35.03
CA PHE A 49 -4.01 30.00 33.78
C PHE A 49 -2.78 29.29 33.21
N LYS A 50 -1.60 29.92 33.25
CA LYS A 50 -0.35 29.27 32.79
C LYS A 50 -0.07 28.01 33.61
N GLU A 51 -0.13 28.09 34.94
CA GLU A 51 0.12 26.95 35.83
C GLU A 51 -0.90 25.83 35.62
N TRP A 52 -2.20 26.15 35.66
CA TRP A 52 -3.27 25.16 35.48
C TRP A 52 -3.24 24.49 34.11
N PHE A 53 -2.98 25.27 33.06
CA PHE A 53 -2.88 24.74 31.71
C PHE A 53 -1.65 23.84 31.57
N LEU A 54 -0.52 24.20 32.19
CA LEU A 54 0.70 23.40 32.15
C LEU A 54 0.55 22.08 32.92
N ASP A 55 -0.07 22.11 34.10
CA ASP A 55 -0.38 20.91 34.87
C ASP A 55 -1.32 19.97 34.11
N TYR A 56 -2.40 20.52 33.54
CA TYR A 56 -3.33 19.75 32.72
C TYR A 56 -2.65 19.17 31.48
N SER A 57 -1.85 19.96 30.76
CA SER A 57 -1.14 19.54 29.56
C SER A 57 -0.14 18.44 29.86
N SER A 58 0.66 18.61 30.92
CA SER A 58 1.62 17.61 31.40
C SER A 58 0.93 16.29 31.75
N TYR A 59 -0.17 16.36 32.51
CA TYR A 59 -0.97 15.18 32.84
C TYR A 59 -1.54 14.48 31.60
N VAL A 60 -2.10 15.23 30.64
CA VAL A 60 -2.67 14.64 29.41
C VAL A 60 -1.59 13.97 28.55
N ILE A 61 -0.41 14.59 28.44
CA ILE A 61 0.70 14.04 27.65
C ILE A 61 1.23 12.77 28.30
N LEU A 62 1.63 12.84 29.58
CA LEU A 62 2.37 11.76 30.26
C LEU A 62 1.47 10.64 30.77
N GLN A 63 0.25 10.96 31.21
CA GLN A 63 -0.61 10.05 31.97
C GLN A 63 -1.91 9.69 31.24
N ARG A 64 -2.05 10.01 29.95
CA ARG A 64 -3.27 9.70 29.20
C ARG A 64 -3.06 9.37 27.72
N ALA A 65 -2.50 10.30 26.94
CA ALA A 65 -2.63 10.27 25.48
C ALA A 65 -1.53 9.49 24.77
N VAL A 66 -0.28 9.58 25.26
CA VAL A 66 0.91 9.03 24.60
C VAL A 66 1.28 7.68 25.27
N PRO A 67 1.61 6.63 24.49
CA PRO A 67 2.09 5.37 25.05
C PRO A 67 3.51 5.50 25.63
N HIS A 68 3.83 4.64 26.59
CA HIS A 68 5.20 4.53 27.10
C HIS A 68 6.06 3.67 26.16
N ILE A 69 7.35 3.97 26.04
CA ILE A 69 8.25 3.17 25.19
C ILE A 69 8.40 1.73 25.69
N ILE A 70 8.53 1.54 27.00
CA ILE A 70 8.83 0.24 27.64
C ILE A 70 7.77 -0.84 27.37
N ASP A 71 6.50 -0.51 27.55
CA ASP A 71 5.41 -1.49 27.42
C ASP A 71 4.48 -1.22 26.23
N GLY A 72 4.62 -0.05 25.58
CA GLY A 72 3.75 0.35 24.49
C GLY A 72 2.33 0.74 24.91
N LEU A 73 2.04 0.83 26.21
CA LEU A 73 0.68 0.98 26.72
C LEU A 73 0.42 2.38 27.26
N LYS A 74 -0.83 2.82 27.13
CA LYS A 74 -1.36 3.96 27.88
C LYS A 74 -1.72 3.52 29.30
N PRO A 75 -1.75 4.43 30.29
CA PRO A 75 -2.07 4.07 31.67
C PRO A 75 -3.40 3.33 31.86
N VAL A 76 -4.44 3.68 31.10
CA VAL A 76 -5.74 2.97 31.16
C VAL A 76 -5.61 1.52 30.68
N GLN A 77 -4.84 1.28 29.62
CA GLN A 77 -4.62 -0.06 29.06
C GLN A 77 -3.82 -0.93 30.03
N ARG A 78 -2.75 -0.37 30.61
CA ARG A 78 -1.93 -1.03 31.64
C ARG A 78 -2.75 -1.46 32.86
N ARG A 79 -3.58 -0.55 33.38
CA ARG A 79 -4.43 -0.81 34.55
C ARG A 79 -5.52 -1.85 34.27
N VAL A 80 -6.09 -1.83 33.07
CA VAL A 80 -7.04 -2.87 32.63
C VAL A 80 -6.36 -4.24 32.61
N LEU A 81 -5.18 -4.35 31.99
CA LEU A 81 -4.43 -5.60 31.93
C LEU A 81 -4.02 -6.10 33.32
N HIS A 82 -3.60 -5.20 34.21
CA HIS A 82 -3.30 -5.54 35.61
C HIS A 82 -4.54 -6.06 36.37
N ALA A 83 -5.68 -5.39 36.23
CA ALA A 83 -6.93 -5.83 36.84
C ALA A 83 -7.38 -7.21 36.31
N MET A 84 -7.20 -7.45 35.01
CA MET A 84 -7.44 -8.78 34.40
C MET A 84 -6.49 -9.83 34.97
N TYR A 85 -5.20 -9.52 35.12
CA TYR A 85 -4.21 -10.45 35.67
C TYR A 85 -4.50 -10.83 37.13
N ARG A 86 -4.88 -9.86 37.97
CA ARG A 86 -5.27 -10.12 39.37
C ARG A 86 -6.48 -11.05 39.51
N LYS A 87 -7.40 -11.00 38.54
CA LYS A 87 -8.65 -11.77 38.55
C LYS A 87 -8.58 -13.05 37.72
N ASP A 88 -7.47 -13.28 37.02
CA ASP A 88 -7.33 -14.38 36.10
C ASP A 88 -7.37 -15.73 36.84
N ASP A 89 -8.38 -16.54 36.51
CA ASP A 89 -8.57 -17.91 36.99
C ASP A 89 -8.62 -18.91 35.82
N GLY A 90 -8.23 -18.46 34.61
CA GLY A 90 -8.27 -19.23 33.36
C GLY A 90 -9.64 -19.27 32.66
N HIS A 91 -10.72 -18.82 33.32
CA HIS A 91 -12.07 -18.81 32.77
C HIS A 91 -12.43 -17.44 32.21
N TYR A 92 -13.45 -17.43 31.35
CA TYR A 92 -14.01 -16.20 30.82
C TYR A 92 -14.72 -15.41 31.93
N THR A 93 -14.32 -14.16 32.12
CA THR A 93 -14.91 -13.25 33.11
C THR A 93 -15.76 -12.21 32.40
N LYS A 94 -16.95 -11.92 32.96
CA LYS A 94 -17.82 -10.83 32.48
C LYS A 94 -17.07 -9.51 32.46
N VAL A 95 -17.11 -8.80 31.33
CA VAL A 95 -16.38 -7.53 31.19
C VAL A 95 -16.84 -6.49 32.20
N ALA A 96 -18.12 -6.44 32.56
CA ALA A 96 -18.62 -5.57 33.62
C ALA A 96 -17.86 -5.75 34.95
N ASN A 97 -17.49 -6.99 35.28
CA ASN A 97 -16.72 -7.29 36.49
C ASN A 97 -15.25 -6.89 36.37
N LEU A 98 -14.67 -6.94 35.16
CA LEU A 98 -13.31 -6.49 34.90
C LEU A 98 -13.21 -4.96 34.93
N VAL A 99 -14.20 -4.26 34.37
CA VAL A 99 -14.30 -2.80 34.42
C VAL A 99 -14.40 -2.33 35.87
N GLY A 100 -15.26 -2.95 36.68
CA GLY A 100 -15.37 -2.63 38.11
C GLY A 100 -14.07 -2.86 38.89
N GLU A 101 -13.29 -3.89 38.55
CA GLU A 101 -11.97 -4.14 39.15
C GLU A 101 -10.95 -3.07 38.72
N ALA A 102 -10.92 -2.72 37.44
CA ALA A 102 -10.01 -1.71 36.89
C ALA A 102 -10.27 -0.30 37.47
N MET A 103 -11.50 0.00 37.90
CA MET A 103 -11.83 1.26 38.57
C MET A 103 -11.08 1.46 39.90
N GLN A 104 -10.61 0.38 40.56
CA GLN A 104 -9.75 0.50 41.75
C GLN A 104 -8.39 1.14 41.45
N PHE A 105 -7.97 1.14 40.18
CA PHE A 105 -6.70 1.70 39.72
C PHE A 105 -6.91 2.94 38.83
N HIS A 106 -8.03 3.00 38.11
CA HIS A 106 -8.30 4.06 37.14
C HIS A 106 -9.51 4.91 37.59
N PRO A 107 -9.29 6.09 38.21
CA PRO A 107 -10.35 6.93 38.78
C PRO A 107 -11.09 7.76 37.73
N HIS A 108 -11.48 7.13 36.61
CA HIS A 108 -12.24 7.75 35.52
C HIS A 108 -13.45 6.88 35.15
N GLY A 109 -14.33 7.40 34.29
CA GLY A 109 -15.58 6.74 33.94
C GLY A 109 -15.40 5.32 33.39
N ASP A 110 -16.34 4.45 33.75
CA ASP A 110 -16.45 3.05 33.30
C ASP A 110 -16.44 2.93 31.76
N ALA A 111 -17.08 3.87 31.06
CA ALA A 111 -17.09 3.92 29.61
C ALA A 111 -15.69 4.02 28.98
N SER A 112 -14.77 4.78 29.60
CA SER A 112 -13.39 4.91 29.09
C SER A 112 -12.58 3.63 29.27
N ILE A 113 -12.78 2.94 30.40
CA ILE A 113 -12.15 1.66 30.73
C ILE A 113 -12.68 0.57 29.78
N LEU A 114 -14.01 0.50 29.59
CA LEU A 114 -14.64 -0.40 28.66
C LEU A 114 -14.11 -0.18 27.24
N GLY A 115 -14.02 1.07 26.79
CA GLY A 115 -13.48 1.42 25.47
C GLY A 115 -12.04 0.93 25.29
N ALA A 116 -11.17 1.14 26.28
CA ALA A 116 -9.79 0.66 26.24
C ALA A 116 -9.71 -0.88 26.20
N LEU A 117 -10.52 -1.57 27.00
CA LEU A 117 -10.59 -3.04 27.02
C LEU A 117 -11.08 -3.60 25.69
N VAL A 118 -12.13 -3.01 25.10
CA VAL A 118 -12.66 -3.42 23.79
C VAL A 118 -11.62 -3.20 22.69
N GLN A 119 -10.92 -2.07 22.69
CA GLN A 119 -9.85 -1.80 21.72
C GLN A 119 -8.71 -2.82 21.82
N LEU A 120 -8.27 -3.17 23.04
CA LEU A 120 -7.26 -4.22 23.23
C LEU A 120 -7.77 -5.60 22.80
N GLY A 121 -9.05 -5.89 23.06
CA GLY A 121 -9.71 -7.15 22.66
C GLY A 121 -9.80 -7.31 21.14
N GLN A 122 -10.20 -6.26 20.42
CA GLN A 122 -10.33 -6.28 18.97
C GLN A 122 -9.00 -6.52 18.23
N LYS A 123 -7.86 -6.34 18.89
CA LYS A 123 -6.54 -6.66 18.34
C LYS A 123 -6.21 -8.15 18.38
N ASN A 124 -7.02 -8.99 19.07
CA ASN A 124 -6.88 -10.44 19.15
C ASN A 124 -5.46 -10.94 19.48
N LEU A 125 -4.73 -10.21 20.32
CA LEU A 125 -3.36 -10.57 20.73
C LEU A 125 -3.27 -10.83 22.23
N LEU A 126 -3.70 -9.87 23.06
CA LEU A 126 -3.55 -9.96 24.52
C LEU A 126 -4.76 -10.53 25.25
N ILE A 127 -5.93 -10.46 24.62
CA ILE A 127 -7.21 -10.76 25.25
C ILE A 127 -7.97 -11.74 24.34
N ASP A 128 -8.40 -12.85 24.93
CA ASP A 128 -9.37 -13.75 24.29
C ASP A 128 -10.78 -13.19 24.57
N CYS A 129 -11.57 -13.04 23.52
CA CYS A 129 -12.87 -12.38 23.55
C CYS A 129 -14.01 -13.39 23.27
N GLN A 130 -15.08 -13.33 24.07
CA GLN A 130 -16.32 -14.05 23.84
C GLN A 130 -17.53 -13.11 23.81
N GLY A 131 -18.43 -13.32 22.84
CA GLY A 131 -19.61 -12.46 22.58
C GLY A 131 -19.39 -11.47 21.44
N ASN A 132 -20.25 -10.46 21.32
CA ASN A 132 -20.14 -9.42 20.29
C ASN A 132 -19.27 -8.24 20.78
N TRP A 133 -18.01 -8.20 20.31
CA TRP A 133 -17.02 -7.17 20.64
C TRP A 133 -16.98 -6.00 19.64
N GLY A 134 -18.00 -5.89 18.77
CA GLY A 134 -18.01 -4.94 17.67
C GLY A 134 -17.16 -5.43 16.50
N ASN A 135 -17.18 -4.68 15.40
CA ASN A 135 -16.47 -5.06 14.18
C ASN A 135 -15.78 -3.84 13.57
N ILE A 136 -14.46 -3.93 13.41
CA ILE A 136 -13.63 -2.85 12.87
C ILE A 136 -13.88 -2.57 11.38
N ILE A 137 -14.40 -3.56 10.64
CA ILE A 137 -14.70 -3.47 9.21
C ILE A 137 -16.04 -2.76 8.99
N THR A 138 -17.09 -3.13 9.73
CA THR A 138 -18.42 -2.49 9.58
C THR A 138 -18.54 -1.22 10.39
N GLY A 139 -17.79 -1.09 11.48
CA GLY A 139 -17.93 -0.02 12.47
C GLY A 139 -19.01 -0.29 13.52
N ASP A 140 -19.54 -1.51 13.57
CA ASP A 140 -20.60 -1.85 14.53
C ASP A 140 -20.06 -1.78 15.97
N PRO A 141 -20.80 -1.13 16.91
CA PRO A 141 -20.37 -1.01 18.29
C PRO A 141 -20.40 -2.38 18.99
N ASN A 142 -19.59 -2.51 20.04
CA ASN A 142 -19.62 -3.68 20.91
C ASN A 142 -20.92 -3.76 21.70
N ALA A 143 -21.32 -4.98 22.08
CA ALA A 143 -22.41 -5.16 23.01
C ALA A 143 -22.07 -4.62 24.42
N ALA A 144 -23.09 -4.33 25.22
CA ALA A 144 -22.91 -3.84 26.59
C ALA A 144 -22.06 -4.83 27.43
N ALA A 145 -21.24 -4.29 28.34
CA ALA A 145 -20.26 -5.02 29.14
C ALA A 145 -20.80 -6.24 29.92
N ARG A 146 -22.12 -6.30 30.16
CA ARG A 146 -22.79 -7.44 30.81
C ARG A 146 -22.98 -8.67 29.91
N TYR A 147 -22.88 -8.52 28.59
CA TYR A 147 -23.08 -9.59 27.62
C TYR A 147 -21.79 -10.18 27.06
N ILE A 148 -20.70 -9.42 27.13
CA ILE A 148 -19.37 -9.85 26.65
C ILE A 148 -18.51 -10.36 27.79
N GLU A 149 -17.62 -11.28 27.46
CA GLU A 149 -16.68 -11.91 28.39
C GLU A 149 -15.28 -11.89 27.81
N ALA A 150 -14.28 -11.77 28.70
CA ALA A 150 -12.88 -11.69 28.34
C ALA A 150 -12.02 -12.53 29.28
N ARG A 151 -10.85 -12.95 28.80
CA ARG A 151 -9.75 -13.43 29.63
C ARG A 151 -8.41 -13.07 28.97
N LEU A 152 -7.31 -13.16 29.72
CA LEU A 152 -5.98 -12.98 29.14
C LEU A 152 -5.63 -14.15 28.22
N SER A 153 -5.06 -13.84 27.05
CA SER A 153 -4.55 -14.86 26.14
C SER A 153 -3.33 -15.57 26.74
N LYS A 154 -2.99 -16.75 26.22
CA LYS A 154 -1.78 -17.47 26.64
C LYS A 154 -0.52 -16.65 26.37
N PHE A 155 -0.49 -15.95 25.24
CA PHE A 155 0.60 -15.04 24.86
C PHE A 155 0.76 -13.92 25.91
N ALA A 156 -0.33 -13.25 26.30
CA ALA A 156 -0.26 -12.17 27.30
C ALA A 156 0.34 -12.64 28.63
N LYS A 157 -0.05 -13.83 29.12
CA LYS A 157 0.46 -14.37 30.39
C LYS A 157 1.95 -14.65 30.37
N GLU A 158 2.49 -15.11 29.23
CA GLU A 158 3.92 -15.43 29.08
C GLU A 158 4.78 -14.17 28.87
N VAL A 159 4.23 -13.15 28.20
CA VAL A 159 5.00 -12.02 27.66
C VAL A 159 4.85 -10.73 28.48
N VAL A 160 3.67 -10.44 28.99
CA VAL A 160 3.34 -9.11 29.57
C VAL A 160 3.57 -9.03 31.07
N PHE A 161 3.44 -10.15 31.79
CA PHE A 161 3.40 -10.15 33.24
C PHE A 161 4.57 -10.93 33.84
N ASN A 162 5.27 -10.30 34.77
CA ASN A 162 6.17 -10.99 35.69
C ASN A 162 6.24 -10.22 37.03
N PRO A 163 5.57 -10.69 38.09
CA PRO A 163 5.53 -9.99 39.38
C PRO A 163 6.89 -9.77 40.04
N LYS A 164 7.90 -10.61 39.75
CA LYS A 164 9.22 -10.55 40.39
C LYS A 164 10.09 -9.40 39.90
N ILE A 165 9.93 -9.01 38.62
CA ILE A 165 10.68 -7.91 37.98
C ILE A 165 9.83 -6.65 37.79
N THR A 166 8.54 -6.70 38.10
CA THR A 166 7.63 -5.55 37.96
C THR A 166 7.93 -4.51 39.03
N ASN A 167 8.09 -3.25 38.62
CA ASN A 167 8.16 -2.12 39.52
C ASN A 167 6.75 -1.69 39.95
N TRP A 168 6.53 -1.65 41.27
CA TRP A 168 5.22 -1.37 41.86
C TRP A 168 5.14 0.07 42.38
N MET A 169 3.96 0.67 42.24
CA MET A 169 3.59 1.93 42.86
C MET A 169 2.21 1.81 43.54
N THR A 170 1.98 2.65 44.54
CA THR A 170 0.69 2.69 45.23
C THR A 170 -0.40 3.29 44.34
N SER A 171 -1.61 2.70 44.36
CA SER A 171 -2.79 3.21 43.66
C SER A 171 -3.20 4.61 44.14
N TYR A 172 -4.03 5.29 43.35
CA TYR A 172 -4.48 6.66 43.64
C TYR A 172 -5.19 6.82 45.00
N ASP A 173 -5.78 5.75 45.54
CA ASP A 173 -6.49 5.72 46.83
C ASP A 173 -5.65 5.16 48.00
N GLY A 174 -4.40 4.76 47.74
CA GLY A 174 -3.49 4.25 48.77
C GLY A 174 -3.71 2.78 49.17
N ARG A 175 -4.70 2.09 48.61
CA ARG A 175 -5.14 0.76 49.11
C ARG A 175 -4.55 -0.43 48.38
N ASN A 176 -4.13 -0.24 47.13
CA ASN A 176 -3.63 -1.29 46.25
C ASN A 176 -2.25 -0.92 45.71
N GLN A 177 -1.57 -1.92 45.12
CA GLN A 177 -0.37 -1.72 44.32
C GLN A 177 -0.71 -1.91 42.84
N GLU A 178 -0.16 -1.03 41.99
CA GLU A 178 -0.25 -1.08 40.54
C GLU A 178 1.15 -1.04 39.90
N PRO A 179 1.35 -1.67 38.74
CA PRO A 179 2.61 -1.58 38.02
C PRO A 179 2.82 -0.15 37.50
N VAL A 180 4.03 0.39 37.67
CA VAL A 180 4.44 1.63 36.99
C VAL A 180 4.40 1.39 35.48
N GLU A 181 5.04 0.31 35.06
CA GLU A 181 5.15 -0.24 33.70
C GLU A 181 5.04 -1.76 33.79
N LEU A 182 4.58 -2.40 32.70
CA LEU A 182 4.58 -3.85 32.60
C LEU A 182 5.90 -4.34 31.97
N PRO A 183 6.53 -5.42 32.48
CA PRO A 183 7.78 -5.95 31.93
C PRO A 183 7.50 -6.77 30.66
N VAL A 184 7.17 -6.08 29.57
CA VAL A 184 6.75 -6.71 28.31
C VAL A 184 7.98 -7.24 27.56
N LYS A 185 8.03 -8.56 27.34
CA LYS A 185 9.13 -9.27 26.67
C LYS A 185 8.92 -9.41 25.16
N PHE A 186 8.35 -8.40 24.52
CA PHE A 186 8.00 -8.40 23.09
C PHE A 186 7.73 -6.96 22.63
N PRO A 187 8.06 -6.57 21.38
CA PRO A 187 7.79 -5.23 20.82
C PRO A 187 6.28 -4.98 20.60
N LEU A 188 5.53 -4.86 21.71
CA LEU A 188 4.07 -4.79 21.74
C LEU A 188 3.53 -3.49 21.14
N LEU A 189 4.24 -2.38 21.36
CA LEU A 189 3.88 -1.07 20.81
C LEU A 189 3.74 -1.12 19.29
N LEU A 190 4.73 -1.70 18.62
CA LEU A 190 4.77 -1.79 17.17
C LEU A 190 3.79 -2.83 16.65
N ALA A 191 3.58 -3.95 17.36
CA ALA A 191 2.62 -4.97 16.96
C ALA A 191 1.17 -4.46 16.98
N GLN A 192 0.80 -3.68 18.01
CA GLN A 192 -0.57 -3.17 18.13
C GLN A 192 -0.80 -1.84 17.41
N GLY A 193 0.28 -1.05 17.25
CA GLY A 193 0.21 0.36 16.93
C GLY A 193 -0.39 1.18 18.08
N ALA A 194 -0.31 2.50 17.97
CA ALA A 194 -0.89 3.40 18.97
C ALA A 194 -1.32 4.71 18.32
N GLU A 195 -2.48 5.21 18.70
CA GLU A 195 -2.96 6.52 18.28
C GLU A 195 -3.40 7.33 19.49
N GLY A 196 -2.95 8.58 19.59
CA GLY A 196 -3.26 9.45 20.72
C GLY A 196 -3.07 10.91 20.38
N ILE A 197 -4.05 11.74 20.73
CA ILE A 197 -4.00 13.19 20.57
C ILE A 197 -3.84 13.79 21.97
N ALA A 198 -2.75 14.51 22.18
CA ALA A 198 -2.45 15.21 23.43
C ALA A 198 -2.54 16.73 23.22
N VAL A 199 -2.15 17.51 24.24
CA VAL A 199 -2.11 18.96 24.12
C VAL A 199 -0.85 19.38 23.35
N GLY A 200 -1.04 19.92 22.14
CA GLY A 200 0.05 20.43 21.30
C GLY A 200 0.86 19.36 20.54
N LEU A 201 0.53 18.07 20.69
CA LEU A 201 1.17 16.97 19.99
C LEU A 201 0.20 15.82 19.73
N ALA A 202 0.53 14.97 18.76
CA ALA A 202 -0.20 13.74 18.47
C ALA A 202 0.80 12.60 18.25
N SER A 203 0.42 11.38 18.60
CA SER A 203 1.13 10.15 18.31
C SER A 203 0.28 9.28 17.40
N LYS A 204 0.87 8.78 16.32
CA LYS A 204 0.26 7.84 15.38
C LYS A 204 1.30 6.84 14.90
N ILE A 205 1.38 5.73 15.61
CA ILE A 205 2.24 4.58 15.35
C ILE A 205 1.40 3.52 14.65
N LEU A 206 1.84 3.07 13.48
CA LEU A 206 1.14 2.07 12.69
C LEU A 206 1.47 0.65 13.18
N PRO A 207 0.51 -0.30 13.12
CA PRO A 207 0.75 -1.69 13.49
C PRO A 207 1.69 -2.38 12.49
N HIS A 208 2.46 -3.35 12.97
CA HIS A 208 3.42 -4.17 12.22
C HIS A 208 3.14 -5.66 12.42
N ASN A 209 3.64 -6.48 11.51
CA ASN A 209 3.42 -7.92 11.57
C ASN A 209 4.18 -8.56 12.73
N PHE A 210 3.51 -9.46 13.46
CA PHE A 210 4.08 -10.18 14.60
C PHE A 210 5.35 -10.98 14.25
N ASN A 211 5.34 -11.70 13.14
CA ASN A 211 6.46 -12.55 12.73
C ASN A 211 7.65 -11.73 12.26
N GLU A 212 7.39 -10.65 11.52
CA GLU A 212 8.44 -9.73 11.04
C GLU A 212 9.12 -9.00 12.19
N LEU A 213 8.36 -8.57 13.21
CA LEU A 213 8.95 -7.98 14.41
C LEU A 213 9.89 -8.95 15.12
N ILE A 214 9.51 -10.23 15.22
CA ILE A 214 10.38 -11.26 15.80
C ILE A 214 11.64 -11.47 14.95
N ASP A 215 11.49 -11.59 13.63
CA ASP A 215 12.63 -11.80 12.73
C ASP A 215 13.58 -10.61 12.76
N ALA A 216 13.04 -9.39 12.85
CA ALA A 216 13.81 -8.16 13.01
C ALA A 216 14.49 -8.08 14.38
N SER A 217 13.80 -8.43 15.48
CA SER A 217 14.44 -8.52 16.81
C SER A 217 15.59 -9.53 16.85
N VAL A 218 15.45 -10.68 16.17
CA VAL A 218 16.55 -11.65 16.02
C VAL A 218 17.69 -11.06 15.19
N ALA A 219 17.39 -10.38 14.09
CA ALA A 219 18.41 -9.72 13.26
C ALA A 219 19.18 -8.64 14.05
N ILE A 220 18.49 -7.82 14.85
CA ILE A 220 19.09 -6.80 15.73
C ILE A 220 20.08 -7.43 16.70
N LEU A 221 19.70 -8.53 17.36
CA LEU A 221 20.55 -9.23 18.33
C LEU A 221 21.78 -9.88 17.67
N GLU A 222 21.66 -10.29 16.41
CA GLU A 222 22.75 -10.86 15.60
C GLU A 222 23.58 -9.78 14.86
N GLY A 223 23.23 -8.50 14.98
CA GLY A 223 23.91 -7.39 14.31
C GLY A 223 23.70 -7.35 12.79
N ARG A 224 22.58 -7.92 12.29
CA ARG A 224 22.18 -7.91 10.88
C ARG A 224 21.22 -6.76 10.60
N ASP A 225 21.25 -6.26 9.37
CA ASP A 225 20.28 -5.27 8.88
C ASP A 225 18.87 -5.87 8.84
N PHE A 226 17.87 -5.03 9.07
CA PHE A 226 16.46 -5.39 9.05
C PHE A 226 15.63 -4.26 8.43
N GLU A 227 14.46 -4.63 7.93
CA GLU A 227 13.46 -3.69 7.44
C GLU A 227 12.09 -4.18 7.87
N ILE A 228 11.26 -3.26 8.35
CA ILE A 228 9.89 -3.56 8.79
C ILE A 228 8.93 -2.55 8.18
N PHE A 229 7.78 -3.07 7.75
CA PHE A 229 6.72 -2.26 7.17
C PHE A 229 5.40 -2.50 7.92
N PRO A 230 4.51 -1.50 7.92
CA PRO A 230 3.20 -1.66 8.53
C PRO A 230 2.42 -2.85 7.98
N ASP A 231 1.65 -3.50 8.85
CA ASP A 231 0.72 -4.58 8.52
C ASP A 231 -0.60 -4.29 9.23
N PHE A 232 -1.67 -4.16 8.45
CA PHE A 232 -2.96 -3.70 8.93
C PHE A 232 -3.93 -4.88 9.12
N PRO A 233 -4.69 -4.92 10.23
CA PRO A 233 -5.65 -6.00 10.48
C PRO A 233 -6.81 -6.05 9.47
N THR A 234 -7.01 -4.98 8.69
CA THR A 234 -8.02 -4.92 7.63
C THR A 234 -7.52 -5.44 6.28
N GLY A 235 -6.25 -5.81 6.16
CA GLY A 235 -5.62 -6.22 4.90
C GLY A 235 -5.41 -5.04 3.95
N GLY A 236 -5.74 -5.24 2.67
CA GLY A 236 -5.62 -4.27 1.60
C GLY A 236 -4.20 -4.14 1.04
N TYR A 237 -4.03 -3.19 0.13
CA TYR A 237 -2.73 -2.83 -0.41
C TYR A 237 -2.14 -1.64 0.34
N ALA A 238 -0.84 -1.62 0.57
CA ALA A 238 -0.14 -0.47 1.11
C ALA A 238 1.10 -0.11 0.30
N ASP A 239 1.27 1.19 0.06
CA ASP A 239 2.48 1.78 -0.52
C ASP A 239 3.25 2.48 0.61
N CYS A 240 4.40 1.88 0.93
CA CYS A 240 5.31 2.32 1.98
C CYS A 240 6.56 3.05 1.44
N SER A 241 6.61 3.39 0.15
CA SER A 241 7.76 4.07 -0.48
C SER A 241 8.16 5.38 0.21
N ARG A 242 7.18 6.08 0.80
CA ARG A 242 7.38 7.33 1.57
C ARG A 242 7.11 7.16 3.06
N TYR A 243 7.17 5.93 3.60
CA TYR A 243 6.91 5.67 5.01
C TYR A 243 7.90 6.37 5.94
N ASN A 244 9.14 6.55 5.49
CA ASN A 244 10.22 7.20 6.24
C ASN A 244 10.35 6.66 7.69
N LYS A 245 10.29 5.33 7.84
CA LYS A 245 10.44 4.62 9.13
C LYS A 245 9.50 5.15 10.24
N GLY A 246 8.30 5.61 9.86
CA GLY A 246 7.31 6.13 10.80
C GLY A 246 7.57 7.54 11.34
N GLN A 247 8.57 8.24 10.84
CA GLN A 247 8.86 9.63 11.20
C GLN A 247 7.77 10.60 10.75
N ARG A 248 7.70 11.73 11.45
CA ARG A 248 6.87 12.87 11.04
C ARG A 248 7.26 13.33 9.63
N GLY A 249 6.26 13.50 8.77
CA GLY A 249 6.45 13.82 7.35
C GLY A 249 6.44 12.60 6.42
N GLY A 250 6.52 11.39 6.98
CA GLY A 250 6.23 10.16 6.26
C GLY A 250 4.76 10.08 5.82
N VAL A 251 4.49 9.32 4.77
CA VAL A 251 3.14 9.03 4.26
C VAL A 251 3.10 7.59 3.79
N VAL A 252 2.12 6.84 4.30
CA VAL A 252 1.73 5.52 3.78
C VAL A 252 0.41 5.67 3.06
N LYS A 253 0.31 5.21 1.82
CA LYS A 253 -0.98 5.13 1.14
C LYS A 253 -1.55 3.74 1.33
N VAL A 254 -2.83 3.64 1.65
CA VAL A 254 -3.53 2.36 1.82
C VAL A 254 -4.71 2.32 0.87
N ARG A 255 -4.84 1.23 0.11
CA ARG A 255 -5.90 0.99 -0.87
C ARG A 255 -6.76 -0.21 -0.49
N ALA A 256 -8.03 -0.10 -0.84
CA ALA A 256 -8.99 -1.18 -0.80
C ALA A 256 -8.64 -2.23 -1.86
N LYS A 257 -8.86 -3.51 -1.55
CA LYS A 257 -8.75 -4.58 -2.53
C LYS A 257 -10.04 -4.64 -3.35
N ILE A 258 -9.94 -4.40 -4.65
CA ILE A 258 -11.09 -4.36 -5.57
C ILE A 258 -10.89 -5.41 -6.65
N GLU A 259 -11.82 -6.35 -6.73
CA GLU A 259 -11.82 -7.45 -7.69
C GLU A 259 -12.90 -7.22 -8.76
N LYS A 260 -12.60 -7.58 -10.00
CA LYS A 260 -13.57 -7.54 -11.10
C LYS A 260 -14.28 -8.89 -11.15
N LEU A 261 -15.59 -8.90 -10.92
CA LEU A 261 -16.38 -10.14 -10.99
C LEU A 261 -16.86 -10.41 -12.41
N ASP A 262 -17.34 -9.37 -13.10
CA ASP A 262 -17.79 -9.43 -14.49
C ASP A 262 -17.59 -8.07 -15.19
N LYS A 263 -18.07 -7.94 -16.44
CA LYS A 263 -17.95 -6.70 -17.24
C LYS A 263 -18.61 -5.47 -16.62
N ASN A 264 -19.57 -5.64 -15.72
CA ASN A 264 -20.38 -4.58 -15.13
C ASN A 264 -20.41 -4.66 -13.59
N THR A 265 -19.62 -5.52 -12.96
CA THR A 265 -19.71 -5.76 -11.51
C THR A 265 -18.31 -5.86 -10.93
N ILE A 266 -18.06 -5.06 -9.91
CA ILE A 266 -16.83 -5.08 -9.12
C ILE A 266 -17.16 -5.33 -7.66
N ALA A 267 -16.26 -5.97 -6.93
CA ALA A 267 -16.41 -6.24 -5.51
C ALA A 267 -15.23 -5.66 -4.73
N ILE A 268 -15.52 -4.92 -3.66
CA ILE A 268 -14.51 -4.50 -2.69
C ILE A 268 -14.44 -5.56 -1.60
N THR A 269 -13.34 -6.33 -1.58
CA THR A 269 -13.14 -7.46 -0.67
C THR A 269 -12.40 -7.09 0.61
N GLU A 270 -11.66 -5.99 0.61
CA GLU A 270 -10.93 -5.47 1.78
C GLU A 270 -11.00 -3.94 1.80
N VAL A 271 -11.17 -3.36 2.99
CA VAL A 271 -11.27 -1.91 3.19
C VAL A 271 -9.96 -1.31 3.69
N PRO A 272 -9.65 -0.04 3.38
CA PRO A 272 -8.43 0.59 3.86
C PRO A 272 -8.39 0.75 5.37
N TYR A 273 -7.19 0.73 5.95
CA TYR A 273 -7.01 0.89 7.39
C TYR A 273 -7.60 2.21 7.90
N GLY A 274 -8.39 2.13 8.98
CA GLY A 274 -9.06 3.28 9.58
C GLY A 274 -10.37 3.69 8.89
N LYS A 275 -10.86 2.92 7.92
CA LYS A 275 -12.16 3.12 7.26
C LYS A 275 -13.07 1.91 7.46
N THR A 276 -14.37 2.18 7.56
CA THR A 276 -15.40 1.15 7.62
C THR A 276 -16.13 1.01 6.29
N THR A 277 -16.84 -0.10 6.08
CA THR A 277 -17.68 -0.31 4.89
C THR A 277 -18.69 0.83 4.71
N HIS A 278 -19.34 1.25 5.80
CA HIS A 278 -20.27 2.39 5.79
C HIS A 278 -19.62 3.68 5.32
N MET A 279 -18.41 4.02 5.81
CA MET A 279 -17.67 5.22 5.39
C MET A 279 -17.28 5.15 3.91
N VAL A 280 -16.83 3.99 3.44
CA VAL A 280 -16.49 3.76 2.03
C VAL A 280 -17.75 3.92 1.16
N ILE A 281 -18.87 3.30 1.52
CA ILE A 281 -20.16 3.44 0.81
C ILE A 281 -20.59 4.91 0.74
N GLU A 282 -20.53 5.64 1.85
CA GLU A 282 -20.90 7.05 1.90
C GLU A 282 -20.00 7.89 0.97
N SER A 283 -18.69 7.64 0.98
CA SER A 283 -17.74 8.33 0.10
C SER A 283 -18.02 8.06 -1.37
N ILE A 284 -18.42 6.83 -1.72
CA ILE A 284 -18.80 6.43 -3.08
C ILE A 284 -20.10 7.12 -3.50
N ILE A 285 -21.12 7.14 -2.64
CA ILE A 285 -22.39 7.84 -2.91
C ILE A 285 -22.15 9.34 -3.09
N LYS A 286 -21.28 9.94 -2.29
CA LYS A 286 -20.89 11.35 -2.41
C LYS A 286 -20.19 11.64 -3.74
N ALA A 287 -19.31 10.74 -4.20
CA ALA A 287 -18.66 10.85 -5.50
C ALA A 287 -19.63 10.65 -6.67
N LYS A 288 -20.61 9.74 -6.53
CA LYS A 288 -21.71 9.55 -7.47
C LYS A 288 -22.60 10.79 -7.60
N ASN A 289 -23.01 11.38 -6.46
CA ASN A 289 -23.87 12.58 -6.44
C ASN A 289 -23.16 13.80 -7.05
N LYS A 290 -21.82 13.87 -6.95
CA LYS A 290 -21.00 14.87 -7.62
C LYS A 290 -20.76 14.60 -9.11
N GLY A 291 -21.32 13.52 -9.68
CA GLY A 291 -21.16 13.17 -11.08
C GLY A 291 -19.75 12.69 -11.46
N LYS A 292 -18.90 12.34 -10.48
CA LYS A 292 -17.52 11.87 -10.72
C LYS A 292 -17.48 10.39 -11.10
N ILE A 293 -18.40 9.59 -10.55
CA ILE A 293 -18.48 8.15 -10.77
C ILE A 293 -19.92 7.78 -11.14
N LYS A 294 -20.10 6.89 -12.11
CA LYS A 294 -21.40 6.36 -12.52
C LYS A 294 -21.58 4.96 -11.95
N ILE A 295 -22.54 4.78 -11.04
CA ILE A 295 -22.83 3.49 -10.39
C ILE A 295 -24.33 3.27 -10.41
N LYS A 296 -24.76 2.04 -10.73
CA LYS A 296 -26.17 1.64 -10.73
C LYS A 296 -26.65 1.37 -9.31
N LYS A 297 -26.02 0.44 -8.61
CA LYS A 297 -26.39 -0.01 -7.26
C LYS A 297 -25.16 -0.46 -6.48
N ILE A 298 -25.22 -0.38 -5.15
CA ILE A 298 -24.23 -0.94 -4.23
C ILE A 298 -24.99 -1.90 -3.30
N ASP A 299 -24.50 -3.12 -3.18
CA ASP A 299 -25.01 -4.15 -2.26
C ASP A 299 -23.93 -4.46 -1.23
N ASP A 300 -24.25 -4.27 0.06
CA ASP A 300 -23.37 -4.64 1.17
C ASP A 300 -23.66 -6.08 1.60
N LEU A 301 -22.75 -6.99 1.28
CA LEU A 301 -22.78 -8.41 1.65
C LEU A 301 -21.68 -8.76 2.67
N THR A 302 -21.22 -7.75 3.43
CA THR A 302 -20.16 -7.90 4.41
C THR A 302 -20.55 -8.86 5.53
N THR A 303 -19.61 -9.73 5.92
CA THR A 303 -19.78 -10.66 7.04
C THR A 303 -18.57 -10.53 7.98
N VAL A 304 -17.72 -11.56 8.05
CA VAL A 304 -16.41 -11.49 8.70
C VAL A 304 -15.41 -10.72 7.83
N LYS A 305 -15.54 -10.85 6.50
CA LYS A 305 -14.76 -10.09 5.52
C LYS A 305 -15.64 -9.03 4.86
N ALA A 306 -15.03 -7.91 4.46
CA ALA A 306 -15.70 -6.90 3.66
C ALA A 306 -16.15 -7.50 2.32
N ASN A 307 -17.37 -7.17 1.88
CA ASN A 307 -17.83 -7.56 0.56
C ASN A 307 -18.86 -6.56 0.05
N LEU A 308 -18.38 -5.51 -0.63
CA LEU A 308 -19.22 -4.49 -1.23
C LEU A 308 -19.32 -4.74 -2.73
N VAL A 309 -20.47 -5.22 -3.18
CA VAL A 309 -20.72 -5.52 -4.60
C VAL A 309 -21.30 -4.27 -5.27
N ILE A 310 -20.57 -3.74 -6.24
CA ILE A 310 -20.92 -2.52 -6.96
C ILE A 310 -21.32 -2.88 -8.39
N HIS A 311 -22.57 -2.59 -8.73
CA HIS A 311 -23.12 -2.78 -10.06
C HIS A 311 -22.93 -1.51 -10.89
N LEU A 312 -22.31 -1.64 -12.03
CA LEU A 312 -22.01 -0.60 -13.00
C LEU A 312 -23.05 -0.58 -14.13
N PRO A 313 -23.31 0.59 -14.74
CA PRO A 313 -24.04 0.68 -16.00
C PRO A 313 -23.26 0.05 -17.16
N ASN A 314 -23.97 -0.47 -18.18
CA ASN A 314 -23.37 -1.16 -19.33
C ASN A 314 -22.44 -0.27 -20.19
N ASP A 315 -22.51 1.06 -20.05
CA ASP A 315 -21.69 2.03 -20.79
C ASP A 315 -20.37 2.38 -20.08
N VAL A 316 -20.07 1.78 -18.92
CA VAL A 316 -18.94 2.14 -18.07
C VAL A 316 -17.98 0.97 -17.91
N SER A 317 -16.69 1.20 -18.18
CA SER A 317 -15.65 0.19 -17.96
C SER A 317 -15.36 -0.01 -16.46
N PRO A 318 -15.28 -1.27 -15.97
CA PRO A 318 -14.83 -1.58 -14.61
C PRO A 318 -13.48 -0.93 -14.26
N ASP A 319 -12.52 -0.97 -15.17
CA ASP A 319 -11.14 -0.52 -14.95
C ASP A 319 -11.07 0.98 -14.68
N LYS A 320 -11.79 1.75 -15.50
CA LYS A 320 -11.93 3.20 -15.31
C LYS A 320 -12.67 3.52 -14.02
N THR A 321 -13.64 2.69 -13.64
CA THR A 321 -14.36 2.88 -12.38
C THR A 321 -13.48 2.59 -11.17
N ILE A 322 -12.63 1.55 -11.23
CA ILE A 322 -11.68 1.23 -10.17
C ILE A 322 -10.71 2.39 -9.95
N ASP A 323 -10.13 2.93 -11.03
CA ASP A 323 -9.27 4.12 -10.95
C ASP A 323 -10.04 5.32 -10.34
N ALA A 324 -11.31 5.50 -10.71
CA ALA A 324 -12.15 6.59 -10.20
C ALA A 324 -12.49 6.41 -8.72
N LEU A 325 -12.72 5.17 -8.28
CA LEU A 325 -12.93 4.85 -6.88
C LEU A 325 -11.68 5.20 -6.06
N TYR A 326 -10.49 4.78 -6.50
CA TYR A 326 -9.25 5.15 -5.82
C TYR A 326 -9.00 6.66 -5.80
N ALA A 327 -9.27 7.38 -6.90
CA ALA A 327 -8.99 8.81 -6.99
C ALA A 327 -9.99 9.71 -6.23
N PHE A 328 -11.25 9.31 -6.11
CA PHE A 328 -12.33 10.19 -5.65
C PHE A 328 -13.07 9.73 -4.40
N THR A 329 -12.75 8.56 -3.86
CA THR A 329 -13.45 7.98 -2.71
C THR A 329 -12.45 7.52 -1.64
N ASP A 330 -12.96 7.12 -0.48
CA ASP A 330 -12.15 6.61 0.62
C ASP A 330 -11.63 5.17 0.35
N CYS A 331 -11.69 4.68 -0.90
CA CYS A 331 -11.03 3.44 -1.32
C CYS A 331 -9.50 3.57 -1.38
N GLU A 332 -8.96 4.80 -1.44
CA GLU A 332 -7.54 5.09 -1.18
C GLU A 332 -7.45 6.15 -0.08
N VAL A 333 -6.62 5.90 0.93
CA VAL A 333 -6.38 6.84 2.02
C VAL A 333 -4.89 7.06 2.21
N SER A 334 -4.50 8.29 2.51
CA SER A 334 -3.14 8.62 2.91
C SER A 334 -3.07 8.74 4.43
N ILE A 335 -2.14 8.01 5.03
CA ILE A 335 -1.92 7.96 6.47
C ILE A 335 -0.54 8.54 6.77
N SER A 336 -0.51 9.60 7.57
CA SER A 336 0.75 10.21 8.02
C SER A 336 1.11 9.66 9.40
N PRO A 337 2.15 8.80 9.52
CA PRO A 337 2.66 8.39 10.82
C PRO A 337 3.28 9.56 11.57
N ASN A 338 3.29 9.44 12.90
CA ASN A 338 3.97 10.35 13.80
C ASN A 338 4.32 9.59 15.08
N ALA A 339 5.44 8.88 15.10
CA ALA A 339 5.85 8.07 16.24
C ALA A 339 6.33 8.94 17.41
N CYS A 340 5.43 9.16 18.38
CA CYS A 340 5.71 9.89 19.61
C CYS A 340 5.45 8.98 20.80
N VAL A 341 6.46 8.81 21.67
CA VAL A 341 6.43 7.91 22.83
C VAL A 341 6.97 8.63 24.07
N ILE A 342 6.60 8.15 25.26
CA ILE A 342 7.21 8.65 26.51
C ILE A 342 8.49 7.86 26.79
N VAL A 343 9.59 8.59 26.96
CA VAL A 343 10.91 8.09 27.37
C VAL A 343 11.37 8.94 28.55
N GLU A 344 11.71 8.32 29.68
CA GLU A 344 12.17 9.02 30.90
C GLU A 344 11.26 10.19 31.31
N ASN A 345 9.94 9.96 31.34
CA ASN A 345 8.91 10.97 31.66
C ASN A 345 8.88 12.19 30.72
N LYS A 346 9.34 12.05 29.48
CA LYS A 346 9.29 13.11 28.45
C LYS A 346 8.76 12.55 27.12
N PRO A 347 7.93 13.30 26.38
CA PRO A 347 7.55 12.91 25.02
C PRO A 347 8.74 13.07 24.07
N GLN A 348 9.06 12.02 23.32
CA GLN A 348 10.11 12.03 22.30
C GLN A 348 9.53 11.53 20.97
N PHE A 349 9.99 12.13 19.87
CA PHE A 349 9.69 11.66 18.51
C PHE A 349 10.84 10.76 18.07
N LEU A 350 10.54 9.49 17.86
CA LEU A 350 11.52 8.46 17.52
C LEU A 350 11.15 7.79 16.19
N ASN A 351 12.11 7.10 15.59
CA ASN A 351 11.83 6.25 14.44
C ASN A 351 11.31 4.90 14.92
N VAL A 352 10.56 4.22 14.07
CA VAL A 352 10.05 2.88 14.39
C VAL A 352 11.19 1.88 14.59
N ASP A 353 12.27 1.99 13.81
CA ASP A 353 13.47 1.17 14.00
C ASP A 353 14.11 1.40 15.38
N ASP A 354 14.21 2.66 15.83
CA ASP A 354 14.80 3.00 17.14
C ASP A 354 13.95 2.44 18.28
N ILE A 355 12.62 2.49 18.13
CA ILE A 355 11.68 1.89 19.08
C ILE A 355 11.88 0.36 19.12
N LEU A 356 11.99 -0.30 17.96
CA LEU A 356 12.20 -1.75 17.91
C LEU A 356 13.54 -2.17 18.54
N VAL A 357 14.61 -1.41 18.27
CA VAL A 357 15.92 -1.65 18.87
C VAL A 357 15.85 -1.51 20.39
N TYR A 358 15.18 -0.46 20.88
CA TYR A 358 14.96 -0.27 22.32
C TYR A 358 14.19 -1.44 22.93
N ASP A 359 13.04 -1.81 22.36
CA ASP A 359 12.19 -2.90 22.88
C ASP A 359 12.91 -4.25 22.87
N THR A 360 13.72 -4.51 21.84
CA THR A 360 14.50 -5.74 21.69
C THR A 360 15.60 -5.83 22.75
N MET A 361 16.35 -4.75 22.97
CA MET A 361 17.38 -4.71 24.00
C MET A 361 16.77 -4.75 25.40
N HIS A 362 15.64 -4.06 25.60
CA HIS A 362 14.91 -4.12 26.86
C HIS A 362 14.42 -5.53 27.16
N THR A 363 13.91 -6.26 26.17
CA THR A 363 13.51 -7.68 26.31
C THR A 363 14.68 -8.55 26.75
N ARG A 364 15.86 -8.37 26.14
CA ARG A 364 17.10 -9.07 26.55
C ARG A 364 17.44 -8.78 28.01
N ASP A 365 17.37 -7.51 28.42
CA ASP A 365 17.71 -7.10 29.78
C ASP A 365 16.71 -7.63 30.81
N LEU A 366 15.40 -7.66 30.49
CA LEU A 366 14.37 -8.29 31.32
C LEU A 366 14.62 -9.80 31.50
N LEU A 367 14.96 -10.52 30.43
CA LEU A 367 15.31 -11.94 30.51
C LEU A 367 16.58 -12.17 31.36
N GLY A 368 17.56 -11.27 31.26
CA GLY A 368 18.75 -11.31 32.12
C GLY A 368 18.40 -11.14 33.59
N GLN A 369 17.50 -10.21 33.92
CA GLN A 369 17.00 -10.05 35.30
C GLN A 369 16.24 -11.29 35.80
N GLU A 370 15.43 -11.92 34.94
CA GLU A 370 14.75 -13.18 35.28
C GLU A 370 15.73 -14.30 35.59
N LEU A 371 16.77 -14.46 34.78
CA LEU A 371 17.83 -15.44 34.98
C LEU A 371 18.64 -15.16 36.24
N GLN A 372 18.94 -13.88 36.54
CA GLN A 372 19.65 -13.51 37.76
C GLN A 372 18.83 -13.83 39.01
N ILE A 373 17.52 -13.50 39.00
CA ILE A 373 16.63 -13.86 40.11
C ILE A 373 16.54 -15.38 40.25
N ARG A 374 16.48 -16.12 39.15
CA ARG A 374 16.47 -17.59 39.17
C ARG A 374 17.77 -18.15 39.74
N LEU A 375 18.92 -17.57 39.38
CA LEU A 375 20.23 -17.94 39.90
C LEU A 375 20.27 -17.71 41.42
N ASP A 376 19.86 -16.54 41.89
CA ASP A 376 19.82 -16.21 43.32
C ASP A 376 18.90 -17.18 44.09
N GLU A 377 17.76 -17.57 43.52
CA GLU A 377 16.86 -18.58 44.10
C GLU A 377 17.52 -19.95 44.18
N LEU A 378 18.17 -20.39 43.10
CA LEU A 378 18.87 -21.68 43.04
C LEU A 378 20.06 -21.73 44.00
N GLU A 379 20.83 -20.65 44.11
CA GLU A 379 21.95 -20.54 45.07
C GLU A 379 21.45 -20.59 46.51
N ASN A 380 20.33 -19.92 46.82
CA ASN A 380 19.70 -19.98 48.12
C ASN A 380 19.15 -21.40 48.43
N ASP A 381 18.53 -22.06 47.45
CA ASP A 381 18.03 -23.43 47.57
C ASP A 381 19.16 -24.45 47.75
N TRP A 382 20.26 -24.27 47.02
CA TRP A 382 21.48 -25.05 47.17
C TRP A 382 22.09 -24.86 48.57
N HIS A 383 22.20 -23.61 49.03
CA HIS A 383 22.74 -23.27 50.34
C HIS A 383 21.92 -23.94 51.45
N TYR A 384 20.60 -23.80 51.41
CA TYR A 384 19.72 -24.39 52.42
C TYR A 384 19.69 -25.92 52.37
N SER A 385 19.69 -26.52 51.18
CA SER A 385 19.73 -27.98 51.03
C SER A 385 21.07 -28.56 51.51
N SER A 386 22.16 -27.83 51.30
CA SER A 386 23.50 -28.20 51.82
C SER A 386 23.56 -28.14 53.34
N LEU A 387 22.98 -27.10 53.94
CA LEU A 387 22.85 -27.00 55.40
C LEU A 387 21.97 -28.12 55.97
N GLU A 388 20.87 -28.47 55.29
CA GLU A 388 20.02 -29.61 55.67
C GLU A 388 20.80 -30.93 55.65
N ARG A 389 21.63 -31.15 54.63
CA ARG A 389 22.50 -32.34 54.55
C ARG A 389 23.45 -32.39 55.74
N ILE A 390 24.21 -31.32 55.99
CA ILE A 390 25.17 -31.23 57.10
C ILE A 390 24.48 -31.44 58.45
N PHE A 391 23.34 -30.78 58.67
CA PHE A 391 22.61 -30.82 59.94
C PHE A 391 22.18 -32.25 60.34
N PHE A 392 21.74 -33.06 59.38
CA PHE A 392 21.29 -34.43 59.62
C PHE A 392 22.42 -35.46 59.53
N GLU A 393 23.35 -35.31 58.59
CA GLU A 393 24.46 -36.24 58.38
C GLU A 393 25.46 -36.23 59.54
N GLU A 394 25.87 -35.02 59.97
CA GLU A 394 26.77 -34.81 61.12
C GLU A 394 26.03 -34.89 62.47
N LYS A 395 24.72 -35.18 62.44
CA LYS A 395 23.84 -35.32 63.61
C LYS A 395 23.85 -34.11 64.54
N VAL A 396 23.99 -32.91 63.98
CA VAL A 396 23.98 -31.63 64.72
C VAL A 396 22.67 -31.44 65.48
N TYR A 397 21.56 -31.98 64.96
CA TYR A 397 20.26 -31.98 65.63
C TYR A 397 20.27 -32.59 67.05
N LYS A 398 21.20 -33.49 67.37
CA LYS A 398 21.31 -34.08 68.72
C LYS A 398 21.72 -33.08 69.80
N ILE A 399 22.32 -31.95 69.42
CA ILE A 399 22.62 -30.86 70.35
C ILE A 399 21.33 -30.31 70.98
N LEU A 400 20.21 -30.36 70.22
CA LEU A 400 18.88 -29.98 70.71
C LEU A 400 18.30 -30.96 71.74
N GLU A 401 18.81 -32.20 71.81
CA GLU A 401 18.40 -33.21 72.81
C GLU A 401 19.14 -33.05 74.16
N GLY A 402 20.15 -32.17 74.23
CA GLY A 402 20.97 -31.95 75.43
C GLY A 402 20.26 -31.16 76.53
N ASP A 403 20.56 -31.48 77.80
CA ASP A 403 20.04 -30.82 79.01
C ASP A 403 20.59 -29.38 79.15
N SER A 404 20.05 -28.45 78.36
CA SER A 404 20.46 -27.05 78.29
C SER A 404 19.45 -26.18 79.04
N ARG A 405 19.90 -25.11 79.71
CA ARG A 405 19.03 -24.28 80.56
C ARG A 405 18.03 -23.39 79.80
N SER A 406 18.23 -23.10 78.51
CA SER A 406 17.32 -22.29 77.68
C SER A 406 17.38 -22.65 76.19
N TRP A 407 16.27 -22.40 75.48
CA TRP A 407 16.16 -22.60 74.01
C TRP A 407 17.13 -21.73 73.21
N GLU A 408 17.35 -20.49 73.63
CA GLU A 408 18.31 -19.57 72.99
C GLU A 408 19.75 -20.08 73.08
N SER A 409 20.15 -20.64 74.23
CA SER A 409 21.48 -21.24 74.40
C SER A 409 21.69 -22.44 73.48
N GLN A 410 20.64 -23.23 73.21
CA GLN A 410 20.70 -24.36 72.28
C GLN A 410 20.87 -23.90 70.83
N LEU A 411 20.17 -22.84 70.43
CA LEU A 411 20.31 -22.24 69.10
C LEU A 411 21.71 -21.67 68.87
N GLU A 412 22.29 -21.01 69.87
CA GLU A 412 23.68 -20.51 69.79
C GLU A 412 24.69 -21.65 69.67
N GLU A 413 24.51 -22.76 70.40
CA GLU A 413 25.38 -23.94 70.29
C GLU A 413 25.28 -24.62 68.91
N VAL A 414 24.05 -24.77 68.38
CA VAL A 414 23.82 -25.28 67.03
C VAL A 414 24.43 -24.35 65.98
N PHE A 415 24.25 -23.03 66.13
CA PHE A 415 24.85 -22.03 65.24
C PHE A 415 26.39 -22.10 65.28
N ALA A 416 27.00 -22.16 66.46
CA ALA A 416 28.45 -22.29 66.61
C ALA A 416 28.96 -23.57 65.95
N LYS A 417 28.24 -24.69 66.10
CA LYS A 417 28.59 -25.96 65.45
C LYS A 417 28.45 -25.89 63.94
N MET A 418 27.33 -25.37 63.42
CA MET A 418 27.13 -25.21 61.98
C MET A 418 28.16 -24.27 61.35
N LYS A 419 28.58 -23.22 62.07
CA LYS A 419 29.63 -22.29 61.65
C LYS A 419 31.00 -22.96 61.43
N THR A 420 31.27 -24.11 62.05
CA THR A 420 32.50 -24.89 61.74
C THR A 420 32.50 -25.43 60.31
N TYR A 421 31.33 -25.66 59.73
CA TYR A 421 31.16 -26.14 58.35
C TYR A 421 30.98 -25.01 57.32
N GLN A 422 31.29 -23.76 57.71
CA GLN A 422 31.16 -22.58 56.84
C GLN A 422 31.91 -22.70 55.51
N HIS A 423 33.04 -23.42 55.49
CA HIS A 423 33.84 -23.64 54.29
C HIS A 423 33.18 -24.57 53.26
N SER A 424 32.15 -25.33 53.66
CA SER A 424 31.42 -26.28 52.80
C SER A 424 30.17 -25.66 52.16
N VAL A 425 29.90 -24.37 52.38
CA VAL A 425 28.73 -23.66 51.88
C VAL A 425 29.12 -22.35 51.17
N LYS A 426 28.36 -21.96 50.14
CA LYS A 426 28.63 -20.81 49.26
C LYS A 426 28.33 -19.45 49.91
N ARG A 427 27.40 -19.41 50.88
CA ARG A 427 26.94 -18.21 51.59
C ARG A 427 27.28 -18.28 53.08
N GLU A 428 27.41 -17.13 53.75
CA GLU A 428 27.54 -17.07 55.21
C GLU A 428 26.29 -17.64 55.89
N ILE A 429 26.51 -18.49 56.91
CA ILE A 429 25.43 -19.07 57.71
C ILE A 429 24.93 -17.99 58.68
N VAL A 430 23.65 -17.65 58.58
CA VAL A 430 22.99 -16.70 59.49
C VAL A 430 22.06 -17.41 60.47
N MET A 431 21.71 -16.75 61.58
CA MET A 431 20.85 -17.33 62.62
C MET A 431 19.47 -17.72 62.08
N ASP A 432 18.93 -16.96 61.12
CA ASP A 432 17.65 -17.27 60.46
C ASP A 432 17.66 -18.64 59.74
N ASP A 433 18.79 -19.03 59.16
CA ASP A 433 18.92 -20.34 58.51
C ASP A 433 18.81 -21.47 59.55
N ILE A 434 19.39 -21.27 60.73
CA ILE A 434 19.33 -22.24 61.84
C ILE A 434 17.91 -22.36 62.38
N LEU A 435 17.22 -21.24 62.61
CA LEU A 435 15.83 -21.25 63.06
C LEU A 435 14.96 -22.09 62.11
N ARG A 436 15.12 -21.88 60.80
CA ARG A 436 14.38 -22.61 59.77
C ARG A 436 14.73 -24.10 59.70
N LEU A 437 15.97 -24.48 60.02
CA LEU A 437 16.41 -25.88 60.09
C LEU A 437 15.84 -26.60 61.32
N VAL A 438 15.83 -25.93 62.47
CA VAL A 438 15.37 -26.47 63.76
C VAL A 438 13.85 -26.64 63.80
N GLU A 439 13.10 -25.80 63.10
CA GLU A 439 11.63 -25.91 62.96
C GLU A 439 11.16 -27.10 62.10
N LYS A 440 12.08 -27.88 61.49
CA LYS A 440 11.68 -29.00 60.65
C LYS A 440 11.00 -30.13 61.45
N PRO A 441 9.93 -30.75 60.90
CA PRO A 441 9.21 -31.82 61.59
C PRO A 441 10.11 -33.02 61.88
N VAL A 442 9.98 -33.60 63.09
CA VAL A 442 10.72 -34.80 63.54
C VAL A 442 10.61 -35.98 62.56
N ARG A 443 9.51 -36.08 61.80
CA ARG A 443 9.30 -37.10 60.76
C ARG A 443 10.35 -37.06 59.64
N LYS A 444 10.91 -35.89 59.31
CA LYS A 444 11.98 -35.77 58.32
C LYS A 444 13.29 -36.41 58.79
N ILE A 445 13.54 -36.40 60.10
CA ILE A 445 14.73 -37.01 60.72
C ILE A 445 14.68 -38.54 60.58
N SER A 446 13.51 -39.13 60.82
CA SER A 446 13.30 -40.59 60.72
C SER A 446 13.36 -41.14 59.29
N LYS A 447 13.14 -40.30 58.27
CA LYS A 447 13.11 -40.69 56.85
C LYS A 447 14.20 -39.97 56.04
N PHE A 448 15.29 -39.58 56.71
CA PHE A 448 16.40 -38.88 56.07
C PHE A 448 17.08 -39.81 55.04
N ASP A 449 17.06 -39.39 53.79
CA ASP A 449 17.71 -40.07 52.67
C ASP A 449 18.79 -39.15 52.11
N ALA A 450 20.05 -39.43 52.48
CA ALA A 450 21.21 -38.67 52.02
C ALA A 450 21.36 -38.73 50.49
N LYS A 451 21.02 -39.87 49.86
CA LYS A 451 21.13 -40.03 48.41
C LYS A 451 20.15 -39.13 47.66
N ALA A 452 18.91 -39.05 48.15
CA ALA A 452 17.90 -38.17 47.55
C ALA A 452 18.29 -36.68 47.66
N LEU A 453 18.94 -36.28 48.76
CA LEU A 453 19.47 -34.93 48.93
C LEU A 453 20.67 -34.65 48.03
N ASP A 454 21.59 -35.59 47.87
CA ASP A 454 22.72 -35.46 46.94
C ASP A 454 22.27 -35.41 45.48
N GLU A 455 21.28 -36.21 45.09
CA GLU A 455 20.65 -36.13 43.76
C GLU A 455 20.00 -34.75 43.54
N LYS A 456 19.30 -34.22 44.55
CA LYS A 456 18.73 -32.87 44.49
C LYS A 456 19.81 -31.80 44.36
N LEU A 457 20.90 -31.87 45.15
CA LEU A 457 22.00 -30.92 45.09
C LEU A 457 22.68 -30.94 43.72
N LYS A 458 22.96 -32.12 43.17
CA LYS A 458 23.49 -32.27 41.80
C LYS A 458 22.55 -31.70 40.75
N GLY A 459 21.24 -31.90 40.90
CA GLY A 459 20.24 -31.31 40.02
C GLY A 459 20.26 -29.78 40.06
N ILE A 460 20.35 -29.20 41.27
CA ILE A 460 20.45 -27.74 41.44
C ILE A 460 21.77 -27.22 40.88
N GLU A 461 22.90 -27.91 41.10
CA GLU A 461 24.20 -27.53 40.52
C GLU A 461 24.15 -27.52 38.99
N ALA A 462 23.57 -28.54 38.37
CA ALA A 462 23.40 -28.58 36.92
C ALA A 462 22.51 -27.44 36.41
N GLU A 463 21.43 -27.09 37.12
CA GLU A 463 20.56 -25.96 36.76
C GLU A 463 21.27 -24.61 36.94
N ILE A 464 22.09 -24.46 38.00
CA ILE A 464 22.93 -23.28 38.21
C ILE A 464 23.91 -23.11 37.05
N ASP A 465 24.62 -24.18 36.67
CA ASP A 465 25.57 -24.15 35.56
C ASP A 465 24.87 -23.79 34.23
N GLU A 466 23.67 -24.31 33.99
CA GLU A 466 22.86 -23.97 32.82
C GLU A 466 22.42 -22.49 32.83
N VAL A 467 21.92 -21.99 33.97
CA VAL A 467 21.51 -20.58 34.11
C VAL A 467 22.69 -19.63 33.97
N GLN A 468 23.85 -19.98 34.54
CA GLN A 468 25.09 -19.21 34.38
C GLN A 468 25.53 -19.18 32.91
N ASN A 469 25.49 -20.31 32.21
CA ASN A 469 25.77 -20.35 30.78
C ASN A 469 24.80 -19.47 29.97
N HIS A 470 23.50 -19.46 30.31
CA HIS A 470 22.52 -18.57 29.69
C HIS A 470 22.79 -17.09 29.99
N LEU A 471 23.26 -16.74 31.19
CA LEU A 471 23.65 -15.37 31.54
C LEU A 471 24.89 -14.91 30.77
N GLU A 472 25.88 -15.79 30.58
CA GLU A 472 27.07 -15.53 29.77
C GLU A 472 26.71 -15.36 28.27
N HIS A 473 25.74 -16.13 27.77
CA HIS A 473 25.27 -16.13 26.39
C HIS A 473 23.87 -15.51 26.25
N LEU A 474 23.61 -14.40 26.95
CA LEU A 474 22.27 -13.80 27.06
C LEU A 474 21.64 -13.45 25.70
N THR A 475 22.44 -13.01 24.74
CA THR A 475 21.99 -12.73 23.38
C THR A 475 21.43 -13.98 22.70
N GLU A 476 22.13 -15.11 22.79
CA GLU A 476 21.69 -16.38 22.20
C GLU A 476 20.43 -16.91 22.89
N PHE A 477 20.37 -16.81 24.22
CA PHE A 477 19.17 -17.15 24.99
C PHE A 477 17.96 -16.31 24.54
N THR A 478 18.15 -15.00 24.34
CA THR A 478 17.10 -14.09 23.88
C THR A 478 16.66 -14.39 22.44
N VAL A 479 17.59 -14.72 21.55
CA VAL A 479 17.27 -15.17 20.18
C VAL A 479 16.43 -16.45 20.23
N ASN A 480 16.79 -17.42 21.08
CA ASN A 480 16.02 -18.65 21.27
C ASN A 480 14.64 -18.38 21.86
N TYR A 481 14.51 -17.43 22.79
CA TYR A 481 13.21 -16.98 23.31
C TYR A 481 12.31 -16.47 22.17
N PHE A 482 12.79 -15.54 21.34
CA PHE A 482 12.05 -15.02 20.20
C PHE A 482 11.67 -16.11 19.18
N LYS A 483 12.59 -17.01 18.83
CA LYS A 483 12.33 -18.16 17.93
C LYS A 483 11.25 -19.08 18.49
N ASN A 484 11.29 -19.38 19.79
CA ASN A 484 10.27 -20.17 20.47
C ASN A 484 8.90 -19.47 20.47
N LEU A 485 8.89 -18.16 20.66
CA LEU A 485 7.70 -17.34 20.63
C LEU A 485 7.03 -17.38 19.24
N LYS A 486 7.83 -17.22 18.17
CA LYS A 486 7.40 -17.39 16.77
C LYS A 486 6.83 -18.78 16.52
N LYS A 487 7.51 -19.83 17.01
CA LYS A 487 7.06 -21.22 16.85
C LYS A 487 5.71 -21.49 17.54
N LYS A 488 5.48 -20.91 18.72
CA LYS A 488 4.26 -21.11 19.50
C LYS A 488 3.05 -20.35 18.93
N TYR A 489 3.26 -19.09 18.53
CA TYR A 489 2.16 -18.15 18.23
C TYR A 489 2.17 -17.62 16.79
N GLY A 490 3.29 -17.68 16.09
CA GLY A 490 3.46 -17.04 14.78
C GLY A 490 2.51 -17.52 13.68
N ALA A 491 2.04 -18.78 13.76
CA ALA A 491 1.08 -19.34 12.82
C ALA A 491 -0.30 -18.64 12.86
N GLU A 492 -0.66 -18.04 13.98
CA GLU A 492 -1.94 -17.32 14.15
C GLU A 492 -1.90 -15.90 13.54
N PHE A 493 -0.70 -15.37 13.24
CA PHE A 493 -0.50 -13.98 12.80
C PHE A 493 0.24 -13.88 11.45
N PRO A 494 -0.29 -14.46 10.35
CA PRO A 494 0.27 -14.24 9.02
C PRO A 494 0.05 -12.78 8.57
N ARG A 495 0.94 -12.27 7.71
CA ARG A 495 0.82 -10.94 7.12
C ARG A 495 -0.50 -10.80 6.37
N GLN A 496 -1.22 -9.70 6.59
CA GLN A 496 -2.52 -9.44 5.96
C GLN A 496 -2.40 -8.42 4.83
N THR A 497 -1.55 -7.40 5.00
CA THR A 497 -1.39 -6.32 4.02
C THR A 497 -0.37 -6.67 2.95
N GLU A 498 -0.73 -6.43 1.70
CA GLU A 498 0.13 -6.61 0.54
C GLU A 498 0.84 -5.30 0.17
N LEU A 499 2.17 -5.33 0.05
CA LEU A 499 2.98 -4.14 -0.23
C LEU A 499 3.11 -3.95 -1.74
N VAL A 500 2.64 -2.81 -2.26
CA VAL A 500 2.65 -2.49 -3.69
C VAL A 500 2.98 -1.03 -3.89
N ASN A 501 3.78 -0.69 -4.90
CA ASN A 501 4.06 0.70 -5.25
C ASN A 501 2.91 1.30 -6.06
N PHE A 502 2.39 2.45 -5.64
CA PHE A 502 1.26 3.08 -6.31
C PHE A 502 1.73 4.14 -7.30
N GLU A 503 1.36 4.00 -8.58
CA GLU A 503 1.47 5.11 -9.52
C GLU A 503 0.55 6.28 -9.14
N SER A 504 0.99 7.50 -9.47
CA SER A 504 0.17 8.70 -9.35
C SER A 504 -0.97 8.67 -10.36
N ILE A 505 -2.17 8.25 -9.91
CA ILE A 505 -3.38 8.32 -10.72
C ILE A 505 -3.67 9.80 -11.03
N THR A 506 -3.46 10.21 -12.28
CA THR A 506 -3.72 11.60 -12.69
C THR A 506 -5.23 11.80 -12.79
N VAL A 507 -5.77 12.56 -11.84
CA VAL A 507 -7.21 12.82 -11.67
C VAL A 507 -7.93 13.20 -12.98
N SER A 508 -7.27 13.92 -13.88
CA SER A 508 -7.86 14.34 -15.17
C SER A 508 -8.14 13.20 -16.14
N ARG A 509 -7.38 12.09 -16.10
CA ARG A 509 -7.54 10.94 -17.02
C ARG A 509 -8.70 10.02 -16.62
N VAL A 510 -9.13 10.10 -15.37
CA VAL A 510 -10.06 9.17 -14.73
C VAL A 510 -11.50 9.72 -14.66
N VAL A 511 -11.70 10.98 -15.05
CA VAL A 511 -13.03 11.59 -15.01
C VAL A 511 -13.91 11.00 -16.12
N ASN A 512 -14.99 10.34 -15.74
CA ASN A 512 -16.02 9.93 -16.69
C ASN A 512 -16.64 11.15 -17.37
N ASN A 513 -16.84 11.08 -18.69
CA ASN A 513 -17.60 12.09 -19.44
C ASN A 513 -19.03 12.17 -18.86
N ASN A 514 -19.29 13.24 -18.11
CA ASN A 514 -20.51 13.45 -17.34
C ASN A 514 -21.41 14.54 -17.96
N ALA A 515 -20.93 15.27 -18.96
CA ALA A 515 -21.63 16.37 -19.61
C ALA A 515 -21.53 16.30 -21.15
N LYS A 516 -22.45 16.97 -21.83
CA LYS A 516 -22.45 17.10 -23.30
C LYS A 516 -22.09 18.52 -23.68
N LEU A 517 -21.05 18.71 -24.48
CA LEU A 517 -20.64 20.01 -24.97
C LEU A 517 -21.48 20.40 -26.18
N TYR A 518 -22.10 21.58 -26.11
CA TYR A 518 -22.82 22.20 -27.22
C TYR A 518 -22.13 23.50 -27.63
N ALA A 519 -22.27 23.86 -28.90
CA ALA A 519 -21.73 25.10 -29.43
C ALA A 519 -22.67 25.72 -30.49
N ASN A 520 -22.97 27.01 -30.36
CA ASN A 520 -23.55 27.81 -31.43
C ASN A 520 -22.42 28.52 -32.17
N MET A 521 -22.12 28.04 -33.38
CA MET A 521 -21.00 28.53 -34.19
C MET A 521 -21.22 29.95 -34.74
N ALA A 522 -22.46 30.37 -34.98
CA ALA A 522 -22.76 31.69 -35.54
C ALA A 522 -22.69 32.79 -34.47
N GLU A 523 -23.34 32.54 -33.33
CA GLU A 523 -23.45 33.53 -32.25
C GLU A 523 -22.28 33.50 -31.28
N GLY A 524 -21.51 32.41 -31.21
CA GLY A 524 -20.27 32.37 -30.44
C GLY A 524 -20.39 31.81 -29.02
N PHE A 525 -21.48 31.11 -28.70
CA PHE A 525 -21.71 30.52 -27.38
C PHE A 525 -21.30 29.05 -27.33
N VAL A 526 -20.56 28.66 -26.30
CA VAL A 526 -20.14 27.28 -26.06
C VAL A 526 -20.39 26.93 -24.59
N GLY A 527 -20.91 25.73 -24.31
CA GLY A 527 -21.15 25.29 -22.95
C GLY A 527 -21.91 23.97 -22.84
N ILE A 528 -22.05 23.50 -21.61
CA ILE A 528 -22.72 22.22 -21.28
C ILE A 528 -24.23 22.35 -21.06
N ASN A 529 -24.74 23.56 -20.84
CA ASN A 529 -26.14 23.85 -20.50
C ASN A 529 -26.79 24.83 -21.50
N LEU A 530 -26.46 24.70 -22.79
CA LEU A 530 -27.13 25.47 -23.86
C LEU A 530 -28.54 24.93 -24.12
N LYS A 531 -29.52 25.84 -24.25
CA LYS A 531 -30.93 25.47 -24.47
C LYS A 531 -31.21 25.25 -25.95
N LYS A 532 -32.27 24.51 -26.29
CA LYS A 532 -32.74 24.34 -27.70
C LYS A 532 -33.02 25.67 -28.42
N GLU A 533 -33.35 26.72 -27.67
CA GLU A 533 -33.59 28.07 -28.19
C GLU A 533 -32.30 28.76 -28.68
N ASP A 534 -31.12 28.30 -28.25
CA ASP A 534 -29.82 28.86 -28.58
C ASP A 534 -29.24 28.32 -29.91
N ASN A 535 -29.99 27.55 -30.72
CA ASN A 535 -29.52 26.93 -31.99
C ASN A 535 -28.11 26.30 -31.88
N ALA A 536 -27.87 25.53 -30.81
CA ALA A 536 -26.56 24.95 -30.52
C ALA A 536 -26.43 23.53 -31.07
N ASP A 537 -25.32 23.26 -31.75
CA ASP A 537 -24.96 21.95 -32.28
C ASP A 537 -24.22 21.13 -31.22
N PHE A 538 -24.47 19.82 -31.20
CA PHE A 538 -23.73 18.88 -30.34
C PHE A 538 -22.30 18.72 -30.86
N VAL A 539 -21.31 18.90 -29.98
CA VAL A 539 -19.89 18.78 -30.33
C VAL A 539 -19.33 17.42 -29.90
N CYS A 540 -19.35 17.13 -28.60
CA CYS A 540 -18.83 15.89 -28.03
C CYS A 540 -19.25 15.71 -26.55
N ASP A 541 -19.07 14.51 -26.01
CA ASP A 541 -19.17 14.27 -24.57
C ASP A 541 -17.89 14.75 -23.87
N CYS A 542 -18.04 15.41 -22.72
CA CYS A 542 -16.97 16.07 -21.97
C CYS A 542 -17.18 15.97 -20.45
N SER A 543 -16.18 16.36 -19.66
CA SER A 543 -16.33 16.61 -18.22
C SER A 543 -16.39 18.10 -17.92
N ASP A 544 -17.05 18.46 -16.82
CA ASP A 544 -16.97 19.76 -16.15
C ASP A 544 -15.54 20.22 -15.80
N LEU A 545 -14.58 19.31 -15.74
CA LEU A 545 -13.16 19.60 -15.53
C LEU A 545 -12.34 19.68 -16.82
N SER A 546 -12.93 19.30 -17.97
CA SER A 546 -12.24 19.33 -19.26
C SER A 546 -11.92 20.75 -19.71
N GLU A 547 -10.87 20.88 -20.52
CA GLU A 547 -10.53 22.10 -21.24
C GLU A 547 -11.06 22.01 -22.67
N ILE A 548 -11.52 23.13 -23.21
CA ILE A 548 -11.95 23.26 -24.60
C ILE A 548 -11.06 24.25 -25.34
N ILE A 549 -10.81 23.97 -26.61
CA ILE A 549 -10.15 24.89 -27.55
C ILE A 549 -11.17 25.42 -28.54
N VAL A 550 -11.16 26.74 -28.74
CA VAL A 550 -12.09 27.45 -29.64
C VAL A 550 -11.28 28.23 -30.67
N PHE A 551 -11.58 28.03 -31.96
CA PHE A 551 -11.01 28.78 -33.08
C PHE A 551 -12.07 29.66 -33.73
N ARG A 552 -11.69 30.89 -34.08
CA ARG A 552 -12.56 31.90 -34.70
C ARG A 552 -12.14 32.24 -36.13
N LYS A 553 -13.07 32.77 -36.89
CA LYS A 553 -12.86 33.17 -38.29
C LYS A 553 -11.90 34.34 -38.49
N ASP A 554 -11.79 35.24 -37.50
CA ASP A 554 -10.81 36.32 -37.48
C ASP A 554 -9.37 35.85 -37.18
N GLY A 555 -9.20 34.55 -36.92
CA GLY A 555 -7.89 33.94 -36.72
C GLY A 555 -7.42 33.96 -35.28
N LYS A 556 -8.31 34.25 -34.32
CA LYS A 556 -8.03 34.10 -32.89
C LYS A 556 -8.44 32.73 -32.38
N TYR A 557 -7.73 32.23 -31.37
CA TYR A 557 -8.10 31.02 -30.65
C TYR A 557 -7.75 31.12 -29.16
N SER A 558 -8.47 30.38 -28.32
CA SER A 558 -8.24 30.33 -26.87
C SER A 558 -8.55 28.94 -26.31
N VAL A 559 -7.99 28.65 -25.14
CA VAL A 559 -8.33 27.46 -24.34
C VAL A 559 -8.91 27.91 -23.01
N THR A 560 -10.07 27.38 -22.68
CA THR A 560 -10.82 27.73 -21.47
C THR A 560 -11.41 26.47 -20.86
N LYS A 561 -11.66 26.48 -19.55
CA LYS A 561 -12.36 25.38 -18.88
C LYS A 561 -13.82 25.32 -19.35
N VAL A 562 -14.37 24.11 -19.46
CA VAL A 562 -15.80 23.93 -19.71
C VAL A 562 -16.63 24.68 -18.67
N SER A 563 -17.64 25.41 -19.13
CA SER A 563 -18.57 26.19 -18.30
C SER A 563 -19.99 26.03 -18.82
N ASP A 564 -20.99 26.50 -18.06
CA ASP A 564 -22.40 26.36 -18.42
C ASP A 564 -22.73 27.06 -19.75
N LYS A 565 -22.26 28.30 -19.90
CA LYS A 565 -22.38 29.12 -21.12
C LYS A 565 -21.29 30.18 -21.12
N ALA A 566 -20.35 30.08 -22.05
CA ALA A 566 -19.30 31.07 -22.29
C ALA A 566 -19.39 31.63 -23.71
N PHE A 567 -19.04 32.91 -23.86
CA PHE A 567 -19.02 33.61 -25.14
C PHE A 567 -17.59 33.80 -25.63
N PHE A 568 -17.30 33.35 -26.85
CA PHE A 568 -15.97 33.39 -27.45
C PHE A 568 -15.87 34.31 -28.67
N GLY A 569 -16.92 35.09 -28.97
CA GLY A 569 -17.00 35.93 -30.17
C GLY A 569 -17.77 35.25 -31.30
N LYS A 570 -18.32 36.06 -32.22
CA LYS A 570 -19.12 35.57 -33.35
C LYS A 570 -18.27 34.84 -34.38
N ASP A 571 -18.91 33.97 -35.17
CA ASP A 571 -18.30 33.19 -36.26
C ASP A 571 -17.15 32.27 -35.79
N LEU A 572 -17.50 31.28 -34.95
CA LEU A 572 -16.59 30.19 -34.56
C LEU A 572 -16.37 29.25 -35.75
N LEU A 573 -15.12 28.81 -35.92
CA LEU A 573 -14.73 27.82 -36.92
C LEU A 573 -14.68 26.40 -36.35
N TYR A 574 -14.25 26.26 -35.10
CA TYR A 574 -14.09 24.96 -34.48
C TYR A 574 -14.15 25.08 -32.96
N VAL A 575 -14.75 24.07 -32.34
CA VAL A 575 -14.77 23.84 -30.90
C VAL A 575 -14.46 22.37 -30.67
N GLY A 576 -13.57 22.07 -29.74
CA GLY A 576 -13.24 20.69 -29.38
C GLY A 576 -12.59 20.61 -28.00
N LEU A 577 -12.42 19.38 -27.51
CA LEU A 577 -11.66 19.13 -26.28
C LEU A 577 -10.18 19.40 -26.50
N PHE A 578 -9.53 19.93 -25.47
CA PHE A 578 -8.11 20.25 -25.48
C PHE A 578 -7.37 19.35 -24.50
N ASP A 579 -6.54 18.46 -25.05
CA ASP A 579 -5.62 17.63 -24.28
C ASP A 579 -4.24 18.29 -24.25
N ARG A 580 -3.75 18.59 -23.05
CA ARG A 580 -2.41 19.18 -22.88
C ARG A 580 -1.35 18.19 -23.34
N ASN A 581 -0.34 18.71 -24.04
CA ASN A 581 0.74 17.97 -24.67
C ASN A 581 0.31 17.05 -25.83
N ASP A 582 -0.93 17.19 -26.33
CA ASP A 582 -1.32 16.52 -27.57
C ASP A 582 -0.57 17.10 -28.77
N SER A 583 0.30 16.29 -29.35
CA SER A 583 1.03 16.58 -30.58
C SER A 583 0.42 15.93 -31.82
N ARG A 584 -0.62 15.10 -31.64
CA ARG A 584 -1.25 14.28 -32.67
C ARG A 584 -2.40 15.00 -33.36
N THR A 585 -3.16 15.81 -32.62
CA THR A 585 -4.18 16.67 -33.24
C THR A 585 -3.51 17.79 -34.03
N ILE A 586 -3.53 17.66 -35.36
CA ILE A 586 -2.97 18.65 -36.27
C ILE A 586 -4.08 19.48 -36.88
N TYR A 587 -3.92 20.79 -36.77
CA TYR A 587 -4.79 21.77 -37.38
C TYR A 587 -4.21 22.21 -38.72
N ASN A 588 -4.98 22.02 -39.79
CA ASN A 588 -4.63 22.49 -41.13
C ASN A 588 -5.40 23.79 -41.37
N ALA A 589 -4.70 24.87 -41.68
CA ALA A 589 -5.33 26.17 -41.90
C ALA A 589 -4.79 26.88 -43.14
N ILE A 590 -5.69 27.49 -43.93
CA ILE A 590 -5.36 28.50 -44.93
C ILE A 590 -5.94 29.82 -44.47
N TYR A 591 -5.10 30.84 -44.31
CA TYR A 591 -5.51 32.13 -43.81
C TYR A 591 -4.94 33.28 -44.64
N ARG A 592 -5.61 34.43 -44.53
CA ARG A 592 -5.20 35.71 -45.08
C ARG A 592 -4.74 36.61 -43.95
N ASP A 593 -3.57 37.19 -44.11
CA ASP A 593 -3.01 38.12 -43.13
C ASP A 593 -3.39 39.56 -43.52
N GLY A 594 -4.23 40.17 -42.69
CA GLY A 594 -4.74 41.53 -42.85
C GLY A 594 -5.63 41.73 -44.09
N LYS A 595 -5.62 42.96 -44.61
CA LYS A 595 -6.33 43.34 -45.85
C LYS A 595 -5.58 42.93 -47.13
N SER A 596 -4.43 42.27 -47.03
CA SER A 596 -3.62 41.82 -48.17
C SER A 596 -4.33 40.73 -48.96
N SER A 597 -4.04 40.60 -50.26
CA SER A 597 -4.52 39.45 -51.06
C SER A 597 -3.67 38.19 -50.93
N VAL A 598 -2.62 38.24 -50.10
CA VAL A 598 -1.69 37.14 -49.86
C VAL A 598 -2.27 36.16 -48.83
N THR A 599 -2.25 34.88 -49.18
CA THR A 599 -2.75 33.79 -48.33
C THR A 599 -1.65 32.78 -48.05
N TYR A 600 -1.63 32.28 -46.81
CA TYR A 600 -0.66 31.30 -46.32
C TYR A 600 -1.37 30.03 -45.86
N ALA A 601 -0.69 28.89 -45.94
CA ALA A 601 -1.13 27.61 -45.40
C ALA A 601 -0.12 27.09 -44.38
N LYS A 602 -0.63 26.54 -43.27
CA LYS A 602 0.21 25.88 -42.26
C LYS A 602 -0.48 24.67 -41.66
N ARG A 603 0.36 23.75 -41.17
CA ARG A 603 0.00 22.59 -40.34
C ARG A 603 0.69 22.75 -39.00
N PHE A 604 -0.07 22.72 -37.91
CA PHE A 604 0.48 22.96 -36.57
C PHE A 604 -0.31 22.18 -35.52
N ALA A 605 0.38 21.82 -34.45
CA ALA A 605 -0.23 21.28 -33.23
C ALA A 605 -0.31 22.39 -32.16
N VAL A 606 -1.28 22.28 -31.26
CA VAL A 606 -1.38 23.14 -30.07
C VAL A 606 -1.09 22.27 -28.86
N THR A 607 0.16 22.26 -28.39
CA THR A 607 0.59 21.38 -27.30
C THR A 607 0.32 21.97 -25.92
N SER A 608 0.67 23.24 -25.70
CA SER A 608 0.44 23.92 -24.41
C SER A 608 0.20 25.42 -24.58
N ILE A 609 -0.86 25.94 -23.96
CA ILE A 609 -1.14 27.38 -23.90
C ILE A 609 -1.67 27.77 -22.53
N THR A 610 -1.43 29.02 -22.12
CA THR A 610 -2.05 29.59 -20.90
C THR A 610 -3.55 29.69 -21.10
N ARG A 611 -4.32 29.24 -20.10
CA ARG A 611 -5.79 29.34 -20.08
C ARG A 611 -6.25 30.79 -20.20
N ASP A 612 -7.43 30.97 -20.79
CA ASP A 612 -8.17 32.24 -20.85
C ASP A 612 -7.43 33.41 -21.52
N LYS A 613 -6.35 33.09 -22.25
CA LYS A 613 -5.60 34.02 -23.08
C LYS A 613 -5.93 33.78 -24.55
N GLU A 614 -6.20 34.85 -25.28
CA GLU A 614 -6.35 34.81 -26.73
C GLU A 614 -4.99 34.74 -27.42
N TYR A 615 -4.88 33.90 -28.44
CA TYR A 615 -3.71 33.76 -29.29
C TYR A 615 -4.10 33.91 -30.76
N ASP A 616 -3.16 34.42 -31.56
CA ASP A 616 -3.34 34.55 -33.00
C ASP A 616 -2.85 33.29 -33.75
N LEU A 617 -3.73 32.70 -34.54
CA LEU A 617 -3.39 31.72 -35.57
C LEU A 617 -2.70 32.39 -36.77
N THR A 618 -2.93 33.69 -36.97
CA THR A 618 -2.33 34.48 -38.05
C THR A 618 -1.10 35.23 -37.54
N SER A 619 -0.60 36.23 -38.28
CA SER A 619 0.51 37.07 -37.80
C SER A 619 0.05 38.24 -36.92
N GLY A 620 -1.21 38.23 -36.46
CA GLY A 620 -1.77 39.24 -35.55
C GLY A 620 -2.12 40.57 -36.22
N THR A 621 -2.12 40.63 -37.56
CA THR A 621 -2.47 41.87 -38.27
C THR A 621 -3.99 42.09 -38.29
N PRO A 622 -4.49 43.31 -38.03
CA PRO A 622 -5.92 43.59 -38.06
C PRO A 622 -6.57 43.29 -39.42
N ALA A 623 -7.79 42.74 -39.40
CA ALA A 623 -8.57 42.28 -40.57
C ALA A 623 -8.06 41.00 -41.26
N SER A 624 -7.24 40.21 -40.56
CA SER A 624 -6.94 38.84 -40.91
C SER A 624 -8.19 37.96 -40.91
N ALA A 625 -8.19 36.92 -41.74
CA ALA A 625 -9.30 35.98 -41.80
C ALA A 625 -8.83 34.58 -42.20
N VAL A 626 -9.38 33.57 -41.53
CA VAL A 626 -9.15 32.16 -41.86
C VAL A 626 -10.15 31.76 -42.95
N LEU A 627 -9.63 31.20 -44.05
CA LEU A 627 -10.40 30.86 -45.26
C LEU A 627 -10.71 29.35 -45.33
N TRP A 628 -9.85 28.52 -44.74
CA TRP A 628 -10.02 27.07 -44.63
C TRP A 628 -9.45 26.60 -43.31
N PHE A 629 -10.15 25.71 -42.62
CA PHE A 629 -9.73 25.14 -41.35
C PHE A 629 -10.24 23.70 -41.22
N THR A 630 -9.36 22.78 -40.84
CA THR A 630 -9.74 21.42 -40.40
C THR A 630 -8.93 21.01 -39.18
N ALA A 631 -9.60 20.33 -38.26
CA ALA A 631 -8.99 19.76 -37.06
C ALA A 631 -8.91 18.24 -37.23
N ASN A 632 -7.70 17.71 -37.35
CA ASN A 632 -7.48 16.30 -37.67
C ASN A 632 -6.82 15.61 -36.49
N LYS A 633 -7.59 14.79 -35.75
CA LYS A 633 -7.14 14.08 -34.54
C LYS A 633 -5.97 13.12 -34.77
N ASN A 634 -5.82 12.62 -36.00
CA ASN A 634 -4.75 11.71 -36.42
C ASN A 634 -3.78 12.36 -37.42
N GLY A 635 -3.68 13.69 -37.43
CA GLY A 635 -2.75 14.38 -38.32
C GLY A 635 -3.04 14.18 -39.82
N GLU A 636 -4.29 13.91 -40.19
CA GLU A 636 -4.70 13.73 -41.59
C GLU A 636 -4.34 14.95 -42.44
N ALA A 637 -3.84 14.70 -43.65
CA ALA A 637 -3.45 15.74 -44.60
C ALA A 637 -4.31 15.68 -45.85
N GLU A 638 -5.27 16.59 -45.96
CA GLU A 638 -6.25 16.63 -47.05
C GLU A 638 -5.74 17.37 -48.29
N THR A 639 -6.41 17.18 -49.43
CA THR A 639 -6.16 17.96 -50.64
C THR A 639 -7.34 18.89 -50.92
N VAL A 640 -7.06 20.17 -51.11
CA VAL A 640 -8.09 21.20 -51.36
C VAL A 640 -7.93 21.84 -52.73
N ARG A 641 -9.05 22.17 -53.36
CA ARG A 641 -9.10 22.93 -54.61
C ARG A 641 -9.35 24.41 -54.32
N ILE A 642 -8.43 25.26 -54.77
CA ILE A 642 -8.47 26.71 -54.55
C ILE A 642 -8.92 27.41 -55.82
N ASN A 643 -10.03 28.14 -55.73
CA ASN A 643 -10.57 28.96 -56.81
C ASN A 643 -10.23 30.44 -56.55
N LEU A 644 -9.54 31.07 -57.50
CA LEU A 644 -9.13 32.47 -57.40
C LEU A 644 -10.22 33.40 -57.95
N ARG A 645 -10.32 34.63 -57.42
CA ARG A 645 -11.21 35.64 -57.99
C ARG A 645 -10.72 36.04 -59.40
N PRO A 646 -11.62 36.14 -60.39
CA PRO A 646 -11.25 36.55 -61.75
C PRO A 646 -10.58 37.93 -61.78
N ARG A 647 -9.42 38.03 -62.44
CA ARG A 647 -8.72 39.30 -62.70
C ARG A 647 -8.15 39.31 -64.12
N PRO A 648 -8.06 40.49 -64.76
CA PRO A 648 -7.36 40.63 -66.04
C PRO A 648 -5.91 40.12 -65.92
N LYS A 649 -5.45 39.28 -66.85
CA LYS A 649 -4.11 38.63 -66.89
C LYS A 649 -3.88 37.41 -65.96
N LEU A 650 -4.93 36.85 -65.33
CA LEU A 650 -4.81 35.62 -64.53
C LEU A 650 -4.79 34.35 -65.42
N LYS A 651 -3.66 33.63 -65.50
CA LYS A 651 -3.48 32.45 -66.36
C LYS A 651 -4.12 31.15 -65.82
N LYS A 652 -4.24 31.00 -64.50
CA LYS A 652 -4.85 29.82 -63.85
C LYS A 652 -5.95 30.28 -62.90
N SER A 653 -7.19 29.88 -63.17
CA SER A 653 -8.39 30.24 -62.39
C SER A 653 -8.62 29.36 -61.17
N SER A 654 -8.11 28.13 -61.18
CA SER A 654 -8.10 27.21 -60.03
C SER A 654 -6.86 26.34 -60.03
N PHE A 655 -6.43 25.88 -58.85
CA PHE A 655 -5.36 24.90 -58.67
C PHE A 655 -5.62 24.07 -57.41
N GLU A 656 -4.87 22.98 -57.25
CA GLU A 656 -4.96 22.08 -56.11
C GLU A 656 -3.81 22.33 -55.15
N TYR A 657 -4.09 22.25 -53.86
CA TYR A 657 -3.13 22.42 -52.79
C TYR A 657 -3.21 21.20 -51.87
N ASP A 658 -2.09 20.49 -51.75
CA ASP A 658 -1.97 19.29 -50.94
C ASP A 658 -1.31 19.63 -49.60
N PHE A 659 -2.00 19.34 -48.50
CA PHE A 659 -1.46 19.54 -47.16
C PHE A 659 -0.38 18.51 -46.81
N SER A 660 -0.31 17.35 -47.48
CA SER A 660 0.70 16.33 -47.18
C SER A 660 2.14 16.84 -47.38
N GLN A 661 2.31 17.77 -48.32
CA GLN A 661 3.59 18.41 -48.67
C GLN A 661 4.05 19.45 -47.62
N LEU A 662 3.19 19.81 -46.67
CA LEU A 662 3.55 20.72 -45.59
C LEU A 662 4.07 19.94 -44.38
N ALA A 663 5.27 20.29 -43.92
CA ALA A 663 5.76 19.87 -42.62
C ALA A 663 4.91 20.46 -41.49
N ILE A 664 4.71 19.68 -40.43
CA ILE A 664 4.07 20.14 -39.19
C ILE A 664 5.08 21.06 -38.48
N LYS A 665 4.72 22.34 -38.29
CA LYS A 665 5.58 23.34 -37.63
C LYS A 665 4.90 23.87 -36.36
N GLY A 666 5.65 24.57 -35.53
CA GLY A 666 5.11 25.22 -34.33
C GLY A 666 4.07 26.30 -34.66
N ARG A 667 3.16 26.57 -33.71
CA ARG A 667 2.02 27.51 -33.85
C ARG A 667 2.40 28.91 -34.37
N ALA A 668 3.56 29.43 -33.99
CA ALA A 668 4.04 30.76 -34.36
C ALA A 668 4.54 30.84 -35.82
N SER A 669 4.62 29.71 -36.53
CA SER A 669 5.04 29.71 -37.93
C SER A 669 4.01 30.40 -38.82
N ARG A 670 4.50 31.27 -39.71
CA ARG A 670 3.70 31.95 -40.74
C ARG A 670 3.18 31.00 -41.83
N GLY A 671 3.75 29.80 -41.96
CA GLY A 671 3.39 28.84 -43.01
C GLY A 671 3.93 29.19 -44.40
N ASN A 672 3.51 28.40 -45.38
CA ASN A 672 3.94 28.53 -46.77
C ASN A 672 2.96 29.38 -47.58
N LEU A 673 3.49 30.09 -48.57
CA LEU A 673 2.69 30.92 -49.46
C LEU A 673 1.80 30.05 -50.36
N VAL A 674 0.50 30.30 -50.34
CA VAL A 674 -0.49 29.60 -51.19
C VAL A 674 -0.78 30.39 -52.46
N SER A 675 -1.09 31.68 -52.31
CA SER A 675 -1.44 32.54 -53.43
C SER A 675 -1.19 34.01 -53.07
N LYS A 676 -0.73 34.80 -54.05
CA LYS A 676 -0.71 36.27 -53.97
C LYS A 676 -2.02 36.90 -54.46
N ASN A 677 -2.83 36.12 -55.19
CA ASN A 677 -4.11 36.54 -55.73
C ASN A 677 -5.25 36.23 -54.76
N PRO A 678 -6.30 37.06 -54.70
CA PRO A 678 -7.41 36.86 -53.78
C PRO A 678 -8.17 35.58 -54.11
N ILE A 679 -8.35 34.73 -53.10
CA ILE A 679 -9.13 33.49 -53.18
C ILE A 679 -10.63 33.83 -53.14
N GLN A 680 -11.41 33.19 -54.02
CA GLN A 680 -12.87 33.28 -54.02
C GLN A 680 -13.49 32.20 -53.12
N ARG A 681 -13.03 30.95 -53.26
CA ARG A 681 -13.56 29.76 -52.58
C ARG A 681 -12.49 28.69 -52.48
N ILE A 682 -12.50 27.94 -51.39
CA ILE A 682 -11.73 26.70 -51.22
C ILE A 682 -12.73 25.56 -51.08
N ALA A 683 -12.50 24.44 -51.76
CA ALA A 683 -13.34 23.25 -51.71
C ALA A 683 -12.50 22.01 -51.42
N LEU A 684 -12.99 21.10 -50.57
CA LEU A 684 -12.35 19.82 -50.31
C LEU A 684 -12.37 18.93 -51.57
N LYS A 685 -11.23 18.35 -51.95
CA LYS A 685 -11.13 17.40 -53.06
C LYS A 685 -11.08 15.96 -52.57
N SER A 686 -10.23 15.67 -51.59
CA SER A 686 -10.09 14.33 -50.99
C SER A 686 -9.76 14.45 -49.51
N LYS A 687 -10.36 13.60 -48.68
CA LYS A 687 -9.98 13.44 -47.27
C LYS A 687 -8.57 12.84 -47.19
N GLY A 688 -7.78 13.33 -46.24
CA GLY A 688 -6.39 12.94 -46.06
C GLY A 688 -6.20 11.55 -45.46
N ILE A 689 -5.03 10.97 -45.66
CA ILE A 689 -4.56 9.78 -44.93
C ILE A 689 -3.77 10.27 -43.69
N SER A 690 -3.76 9.50 -42.60
CA SER A 690 -2.95 9.78 -41.40
C SER A 690 -1.49 9.94 -41.81
N THR A 691 -0.87 11.04 -41.41
CA THR A 691 0.58 11.27 -41.64
C THR A 691 1.45 10.95 -40.42
N ILE A 692 0.83 10.42 -39.35
CA ILE A 692 1.48 10.06 -38.08
C ILE A 692 1.39 8.53 -37.92
N GLY A 693 2.49 7.88 -37.51
CA GLY A 693 2.57 6.44 -37.20
C GLY A 693 1.72 6.00 -36.01
N GLY A 694 1.69 4.68 -35.75
CA GLY A 694 1.00 4.09 -34.59
C GLY A 694 1.71 4.39 -33.26
N LYS A 695 1.09 4.03 -32.14
CA LYS A 695 1.63 4.28 -30.80
C LYS A 695 2.48 3.12 -30.32
N ASP A 696 3.67 3.42 -29.81
CA ASP A 696 4.49 2.44 -29.12
C ASP A 696 3.95 2.21 -27.71
N ILE A 697 3.74 0.94 -27.35
CA ILE A 697 3.20 0.55 -26.05
C ILE A 697 4.16 -0.44 -25.40
N TRP A 698 4.41 -0.22 -24.11
CA TRP A 698 5.15 -1.13 -23.24
C TRP A 698 4.27 -1.66 -22.12
N PHE A 699 4.64 -2.81 -21.57
CA PHE A 699 4.00 -3.44 -20.43
C PHE A 699 4.96 -3.54 -19.25
N ASP A 700 4.59 -2.93 -18.15
CA ASP A 700 5.34 -2.99 -16.89
C ASP A 700 4.87 -4.19 -16.07
N GLN A 701 5.80 -5.12 -15.81
CA GLN A 701 5.52 -6.36 -15.08
C GLN A 701 5.41 -6.14 -13.57
N ASP A 702 6.00 -5.09 -13.00
CA ASP A 702 5.99 -4.84 -11.56
C ASP A 702 4.62 -4.34 -11.08
N ILE A 703 3.90 -3.64 -11.96
CA ILE A 703 2.58 -3.04 -11.66
C ILE A 703 1.45 -3.60 -12.53
N ASN A 704 1.75 -4.53 -13.44
CA ASN A 704 0.80 -5.14 -14.37
C ASN A 704 -0.04 -4.13 -15.20
N ARG A 705 0.62 -3.09 -15.76
CA ARG A 705 -0.03 -2.02 -16.56
C ARG A 705 0.72 -1.66 -17.84
N LEU A 706 0.00 -1.02 -18.77
CA LEU A 706 0.58 -0.46 -19.99
C LEU A 706 1.14 0.94 -19.76
N ASN A 707 2.24 1.27 -20.44
CA ASN A 707 2.81 2.62 -20.47
C ASN A 707 3.32 3.01 -21.87
N GLU A 708 3.57 4.31 -22.07
CA GLU A 708 4.16 4.90 -23.28
C GLU A 708 5.60 5.40 -23.01
N ASP A 709 6.13 5.20 -21.81
CA ASP A 709 7.37 5.82 -21.31
C ASP A 709 8.62 4.94 -21.55
N GLY A 710 8.49 3.84 -22.29
CA GLY A 710 9.59 2.94 -22.58
C GLY A 710 9.96 1.97 -21.45
N ARG A 711 9.08 1.76 -20.45
CA ARG A 711 9.39 0.93 -19.28
C ARG A 711 8.80 -0.47 -19.43
N GLY A 712 9.62 -1.50 -19.21
CA GLY A 712 9.18 -2.90 -19.26
C GLY A 712 9.21 -3.51 -20.67
N LEU A 713 8.33 -4.49 -20.93
CA LEU A 713 8.28 -5.26 -22.16
C LEU A 713 7.65 -4.46 -23.30
N TYR A 714 8.37 -4.30 -24.42
CA TYR A 714 7.81 -3.67 -25.61
C TYR A 714 6.78 -4.57 -26.30
N LEU A 715 5.53 -4.11 -26.42
CA LEU A 715 4.45 -4.87 -27.06
C LEU A 715 4.31 -4.58 -28.56
N GLY A 716 4.95 -3.52 -29.05
CA GLY A 716 4.90 -3.11 -30.46
C GLY A 716 4.15 -1.80 -30.70
N GLN A 717 4.02 -1.46 -31.98
CA GLN A 717 3.30 -0.27 -32.44
C GLN A 717 1.83 -0.60 -32.71
N PHE A 718 0.92 0.16 -32.07
CA PHE A 718 -0.52 -0.04 -32.12
C PHE A 718 -1.23 1.03 -32.97
N ASN A 719 -2.08 0.57 -33.89
CA ASN A 719 -3.02 1.36 -34.67
C ASN A 719 -4.45 1.22 -34.14
N THR A 720 -5.34 2.14 -34.55
CA THR A 720 -6.75 2.12 -34.11
C THR A 720 -7.44 0.80 -34.50
N GLY A 721 -7.99 0.09 -33.50
CA GLY A 721 -8.69 -1.19 -33.68
C GLY A 721 -7.83 -2.43 -33.41
N GLU A 722 -6.54 -2.27 -33.10
CA GLU A 722 -5.70 -3.38 -32.66
C GLU A 722 -5.87 -3.64 -31.16
N HIS A 723 -5.73 -4.92 -30.77
CA HIS A 723 -5.97 -5.39 -29.42
C HIS A 723 -4.72 -6.01 -28.80
N ILE A 724 -4.66 -6.00 -27.48
CA ILE A 724 -3.64 -6.70 -26.70
C ILE A 724 -4.26 -8.01 -26.20
N LEU A 725 -3.49 -9.09 -26.25
CA LEU A 725 -3.82 -10.41 -25.75
C LEU A 725 -3.16 -10.60 -24.38
N ALA A 726 -3.94 -10.95 -23.36
CA ALA A 726 -3.46 -11.34 -22.04
C ALA A 726 -3.87 -12.78 -21.74
N ILE A 727 -2.88 -13.61 -21.43
CA ILE A 727 -3.03 -15.05 -21.18
C ILE A 727 -2.65 -15.33 -19.72
N PHE A 728 -3.45 -16.13 -19.02
CA PHE A 728 -3.26 -16.44 -17.60
C PHE A 728 -2.82 -17.88 -17.37
N THR A 729 -2.17 -18.11 -16.23
CA THR A 729 -1.67 -19.44 -15.82
C THR A 729 -2.77 -20.46 -15.54
N ASP A 730 -4.00 -20.00 -15.31
CA ASP A 730 -5.19 -20.84 -15.10
C ASP A 730 -5.81 -21.37 -16.41
N GLY A 731 -5.24 -21.01 -17.57
CA GLY A 731 -5.76 -21.42 -18.87
C GLY A 731 -6.93 -20.56 -19.37
N THR A 732 -7.08 -19.34 -18.84
CA THR A 732 -7.98 -18.32 -19.36
C THR A 732 -7.23 -17.23 -20.11
N TYR A 733 -7.95 -16.47 -20.93
CA TYR A 733 -7.41 -15.30 -21.61
C TYR A 733 -8.48 -14.22 -21.77
N TYR A 734 -8.04 -12.99 -22.01
CA TYR A 734 -8.90 -11.97 -22.60
C TYR A 734 -8.12 -11.00 -23.48
N THR A 735 -8.84 -10.26 -24.32
CA THR A 735 -8.24 -9.19 -25.12
C THR A 735 -8.69 -7.82 -24.62
N THR A 736 -7.81 -6.84 -24.71
CA THR A 736 -8.08 -5.44 -24.33
C THR A 736 -7.75 -4.50 -25.48
N SER A 737 -8.18 -3.25 -25.38
CA SER A 737 -7.61 -2.18 -26.19
C SER A 737 -6.20 -1.81 -25.68
N PHE A 738 -5.48 -0.96 -26.40
CA PHE A 738 -4.23 -0.37 -25.90
C PHE A 738 -4.44 0.87 -25.00
N ASP A 739 -5.58 0.95 -24.30
CA ASP A 739 -5.85 2.04 -23.33
C ASP A 739 -4.97 1.83 -22.09
N LEU A 740 -4.17 2.84 -21.72
CA LEU A 740 -3.26 2.79 -20.57
C LEU A 740 -3.97 2.60 -19.23
N SER A 741 -5.29 2.82 -19.16
CA SER A 741 -6.09 2.53 -17.98
C SER A 741 -6.26 1.03 -17.70
N ASN A 742 -6.05 0.17 -18.70
CA ASN A 742 -6.27 -1.28 -18.59
C ASN A 742 -5.38 -1.90 -17.51
N ARG A 743 -5.97 -2.78 -16.69
CA ARG A 743 -5.27 -3.51 -15.62
C ARG A 743 -5.28 -5.01 -15.88
N TYR A 744 -4.13 -5.64 -15.77
CA TYR A 744 -3.96 -7.10 -15.90
C TYR A 744 -3.82 -7.74 -14.51
N GLN A 745 -4.34 -8.95 -14.35
CA GLN A 745 -4.32 -9.69 -13.07
C GLN A 745 -2.94 -10.34 -12.84
N ASP A 746 -2.61 -10.65 -11.59
CA ASP A 746 -1.26 -11.10 -11.18
C ASP A 746 -0.86 -12.49 -11.71
N ASN A 747 -1.82 -13.31 -12.15
CA ASN A 747 -1.58 -14.66 -12.70
C ASN A 747 -1.24 -14.65 -14.19
N LEU A 748 -0.61 -13.59 -14.68
CA LEU A 748 -0.36 -13.37 -16.08
C LEU A 748 0.78 -14.27 -16.58
N LEU A 749 0.48 -15.13 -17.54
CA LEU A 749 1.47 -15.98 -18.21
C LEU A 749 2.18 -15.21 -19.33
N LYS A 750 1.42 -14.50 -20.18
CA LYS A 750 1.97 -13.79 -21.34
C LYS A 750 1.07 -12.61 -21.76
N VAL A 751 1.69 -11.52 -22.20
CA VAL A 751 1.01 -10.37 -22.82
C VAL A 751 1.69 -10.05 -24.14
N GLU A 752 0.92 -9.95 -25.21
CA GLU A 752 1.43 -9.60 -26.54
C GLU A 752 0.37 -8.90 -27.40
N LYS A 753 0.78 -8.34 -28.53
CA LYS A 753 -0.15 -7.81 -29.53
C LYS A 753 -0.96 -8.97 -30.14
N LEU A 754 -2.29 -8.82 -30.18
CA LEU A 754 -3.17 -9.86 -30.72
C LEU A 754 -2.92 -10.03 -32.24
N ASP A 755 -2.47 -11.22 -32.62
CA ASP A 755 -2.46 -11.69 -33.99
C ASP A 755 -3.42 -12.89 -34.13
N THR A 756 -4.50 -12.70 -34.89
CA THR A 756 -5.51 -13.73 -35.14
C THR A 756 -5.02 -14.83 -36.10
N GLY A 757 -3.92 -14.59 -36.83
CA GLY A 757 -3.25 -15.56 -37.68
C GLY A 757 -2.36 -16.53 -36.90
N LYS A 758 -1.74 -16.05 -35.82
CA LYS A 758 -0.79 -16.80 -34.98
C LYS A 758 -1.44 -18.02 -34.32
N THR A 759 -0.75 -19.16 -34.38
CA THR A 759 -1.26 -20.44 -33.85
C THR A 759 -0.51 -20.81 -32.59
N TYR A 760 -1.24 -21.11 -31.53
CA TYR A 760 -0.73 -21.51 -30.23
C TYR A 760 -0.98 -22.98 -29.99
N THR A 761 -0.07 -23.62 -29.25
CA THR A 761 -0.20 -25.01 -28.81
C THR A 761 -0.26 -25.06 -27.30
N ALA A 762 -1.38 -25.50 -26.74
CA ALA A 762 -1.55 -25.68 -25.30
C ALA A 762 -1.52 -27.16 -24.91
N ILE A 763 -0.83 -27.44 -23.81
CA ILE A 763 -0.87 -28.71 -23.10
C ILE A 763 -1.63 -28.47 -21.81
N TYR A 764 -2.72 -29.20 -21.59
CA TYR A 764 -3.50 -29.06 -20.36
C TYR A 764 -3.97 -30.42 -19.84
N TYR A 765 -4.18 -30.51 -18.54
CA TYR A 765 -4.75 -31.67 -17.87
C TYR A 765 -6.26 -31.50 -17.72
N ASP A 766 -7.05 -32.48 -18.16
CA ASP A 766 -8.50 -32.49 -17.96
C ASP A 766 -8.85 -33.30 -16.70
N GLY A 767 -9.40 -32.61 -15.69
CA GLY A 767 -9.70 -33.22 -14.39
C GLY A 767 -10.82 -34.25 -14.41
N ARG A 768 -11.69 -34.24 -15.42
CA ARG A 768 -12.80 -35.20 -15.55
C ARG A 768 -12.38 -36.50 -16.22
N GLN A 769 -11.47 -36.43 -17.18
CA GLN A 769 -10.94 -37.61 -17.88
C GLN A 769 -9.62 -38.11 -17.32
N GLU A 770 -9.03 -37.36 -16.37
CA GLU A 770 -7.75 -37.67 -15.73
C GLU A 770 -6.61 -37.88 -16.74
N CYS A 771 -6.58 -37.06 -17.79
CA CYS A 771 -5.66 -37.24 -18.93
C CYS A 771 -5.17 -35.91 -19.50
N TYR A 772 -3.97 -35.93 -20.10
CA TYR A 772 -3.38 -34.80 -20.80
C TYR A 772 -3.91 -34.65 -22.23
N TYR A 773 -4.19 -33.41 -22.62
CA TYR A 773 -4.67 -33.01 -23.93
C TYR A 773 -3.72 -32.01 -24.59
N ILE A 774 -3.55 -32.15 -25.90
CA ILE A 774 -2.80 -31.24 -26.75
C ILE A 774 -3.78 -30.55 -27.69
N LYS A 775 -3.70 -29.22 -27.78
CA LYS A 775 -4.63 -28.41 -28.57
C LYS A 775 -3.90 -27.30 -29.32
N ARG A 776 -4.18 -27.16 -30.62
CA ARG A 776 -3.70 -26.06 -31.47
C ARG A 776 -4.84 -25.13 -31.88
N PHE A 777 -4.71 -23.84 -31.64
CA PHE A 777 -5.77 -22.85 -31.84
C PHE A 777 -5.22 -21.42 -32.04
N SER A 778 -6.08 -20.46 -32.37
CA SER A 778 -5.77 -19.03 -32.33
C SER A 778 -6.73 -18.34 -31.37
N PHE A 779 -6.27 -17.25 -30.77
CA PHE A 779 -7.10 -16.44 -29.89
C PHE A 779 -7.98 -15.50 -30.70
N ASP A 780 -9.25 -15.38 -30.27
CA ASP A 780 -10.22 -14.45 -30.82
C ASP A 780 -10.38 -13.22 -29.91
N VAL A 781 -10.86 -12.11 -30.47
CA VAL A 781 -11.15 -10.89 -29.70
C VAL A 781 -12.25 -11.18 -28.67
N SER A 782 -11.97 -10.91 -27.39
CA SER A 782 -12.90 -11.13 -26.28
C SER A 782 -13.29 -9.84 -25.53
N ASP A 783 -12.64 -8.70 -25.75
CA ASP A 783 -12.98 -7.37 -25.21
C ASP A 783 -13.34 -7.38 -23.71
N ASN A 784 -12.33 -7.58 -22.86
CA ASN A 784 -12.42 -7.67 -21.41
C ASN A 784 -13.36 -8.78 -20.90
N THR A 785 -13.71 -9.78 -21.73
CA THR A 785 -14.36 -11.02 -21.25
C THR A 785 -13.30 -12.06 -20.98
N LEU A 786 -13.23 -12.54 -19.74
CA LEU A 786 -12.46 -13.74 -19.42
C LEU A 786 -13.05 -14.93 -20.19
N GLN A 787 -12.24 -15.62 -20.98
CA GLN A 787 -12.64 -16.84 -21.69
C GLN A 787 -11.64 -17.95 -21.40
N SER A 788 -12.14 -19.15 -21.09
CA SER A 788 -11.30 -20.33 -20.94
C SER A 788 -10.96 -20.93 -22.31
N PHE A 789 -9.70 -21.30 -22.50
CA PHE A 789 -9.27 -22.12 -23.64
C PHE A 789 -8.94 -23.56 -23.24
N ILE A 790 -9.06 -23.89 -21.95
CA ILE A 790 -8.95 -25.25 -21.40
C ILE A 790 -10.31 -25.74 -20.86
N SER A 791 -10.35 -26.97 -20.32
CA SER A 791 -11.57 -27.53 -19.72
C SER A 791 -11.94 -26.80 -18.42
N GLU A 792 -13.19 -26.37 -18.27
CA GLU A 792 -13.71 -25.70 -17.06
C GLU A 792 -14.07 -26.68 -15.92
N GLU A 793 -13.84 -27.98 -16.13
CA GLU A 793 -14.16 -29.03 -15.15
C GLU A 793 -13.20 -28.99 -13.96
N LYS A 794 -13.73 -29.29 -12.76
CA LYS A 794 -12.98 -29.22 -11.49
C LYS A 794 -11.73 -30.11 -11.52
N GLY A 795 -10.56 -29.53 -11.25
CA GLY A 795 -9.26 -30.22 -11.24
C GLY A 795 -8.49 -30.16 -12.57
N SER A 796 -9.02 -29.45 -13.58
CA SER A 796 -8.28 -29.15 -14.80
C SER A 796 -7.30 -28.00 -14.58
N TYR A 797 -6.13 -28.06 -15.20
CA TYR A 797 -5.13 -26.98 -15.14
C TYR A 797 -4.29 -26.94 -16.42
N LEU A 798 -3.78 -25.75 -16.75
CA LEU A 798 -2.83 -25.56 -17.84
C LEU A 798 -1.46 -26.09 -17.41
N VAL A 799 -0.83 -26.90 -18.25
CA VAL A 799 0.55 -27.37 -18.02
C VAL A 799 1.53 -26.37 -18.62
N GLU A 800 1.39 -26.11 -19.92
CA GLU A 800 2.30 -25.24 -20.66
C GLU A 800 1.66 -24.74 -21.97
N LEU A 801 2.11 -23.59 -22.47
CA LEU A 801 1.66 -22.97 -23.72
C LEU A 801 2.89 -22.57 -24.55
N SER A 802 2.93 -22.98 -25.81
CA SER A 802 3.97 -22.59 -26.78
C SER A 802 3.35 -21.84 -27.96
N ASP A 803 4.07 -20.85 -28.45
CA ASP A 803 3.79 -20.10 -29.68
C ASP A 803 4.77 -20.42 -30.82
N ASP A 804 5.52 -21.52 -30.71
CA ASP A 804 6.42 -21.98 -31.75
C ASP A 804 5.66 -22.45 -32.99
N ARG A 805 6.26 -22.24 -34.17
CA ARG A 805 5.71 -22.67 -35.46
C ARG A 805 5.57 -24.20 -35.54
N HIS A 806 6.58 -24.91 -35.05
CA HIS A 806 6.70 -26.38 -35.07
C HIS A 806 7.00 -26.96 -33.68
N PRO A 807 6.04 -26.91 -32.73
CA PRO A 807 6.27 -27.30 -31.35
C PRO A 807 6.40 -28.82 -31.20
N GLN A 808 7.41 -29.24 -30.45
CA GLN A 808 7.66 -30.65 -30.14
C GLN A 808 7.34 -30.92 -28.66
N ILE A 809 6.70 -32.06 -28.39
CA ILE A 809 6.22 -32.42 -27.05
C ILE A 809 6.79 -33.78 -26.65
N GLU A 810 7.41 -33.85 -25.48
CA GLU A 810 7.90 -35.10 -24.89
C GLU A 810 6.92 -35.60 -23.82
N VAL A 811 6.48 -36.84 -23.94
CA VAL A 811 5.59 -37.53 -22.99
C VAL A 811 6.36 -38.62 -22.27
N THR A 812 6.54 -38.46 -20.96
CA THR A 812 7.15 -39.46 -20.09
C THR A 812 6.07 -40.30 -19.40
N TYR A 813 6.21 -41.63 -19.43
CA TYR A 813 5.19 -42.54 -18.91
C TYR A 813 5.40 -42.86 -17.42
N GLY A 814 4.29 -43.07 -16.71
CA GLY A 814 4.26 -43.34 -15.27
C GLY A 814 3.64 -44.69 -14.93
N GLY A 815 3.68 -45.04 -13.64
CA GLY A 815 3.02 -46.21 -13.07
C GLY A 815 3.47 -47.52 -13.74
N LYS A 816 2.50 -48.30 -14.26
CA LYS A 816 2.77 -49.60 -14.90
C LYS A 816 3.50 -49.49 -16.24
N HIS A 817 3.69 -48.28 -16.77
CA HIS A 817 4.27 -48.02 -18.08
C HIS A 817 5.60 -47.24 -18.01
N GLU A 818 6.17 -47.07 -16.81
CA GLU A 818 7.43 -46.34 -16.61
C GLU A 818 8.65 -46.96 -17.33
N TYR A 819 8.56 -48.25 -17.72
CA TYR A 819 9.60 -48.91 -18.53
C TYR A 819 9.64 -48.46 -19.99
N ARG A 820 8.67 -47.66 -20.46
CA ARG A 820 8.62 -47.20 -21.86
C ARG A 820 9.50 -45.97 -22.06
N GLU A 821 10.18 -45.93 -23.20
CA GLU A 821 10.91 -44.74 -23.61
C GLU A 821 9.95 -43.55 -23.80
N PRO A 822 10.40 -42.31 -23.50
CA PRO A 822 9.61 -41.11 -23.72
C PRO A 822 9.14 -41.02 -25.17
N ALA A 823 7.86 -40.68 -25.37
CA ALA A 823 7.33 -40.46 -26.71
C ALA A 823 7.49 -39.00 -27.11
N VAL A 824 8.06 -38.77 -28.30
CA VAL A 824 8.21 -37.44 -28.89
C VAL A 824 7.09 -37.24 -29.91
N ILE A 825 6.34 -36.14 -29.77
CA ILE A 825 5.18 -35.80 -30.58
C ILE A 825 5.44 -34.48 -31.30
N ASP A 826 5.45 -34.48 -32.64
CA ASP A 826 5.30 -33.25 -33.43
C ASP A 826 3.84 -32.79 -33.32
N ALA A 827 3.61 -31.69 -32.61
CA ALA A 827 2.26 -31.19 -32.35
C ALA A 827 1.54 -30.79 -33.65
N GLU A 828 2.26 -30.37 -34.69
CA GLU A 828 1.66 -29.96 -35.96
C GLU A 828 1.06 -31.12 -36.73
N GLU A 829 1.81 -32.22 -36.86
CA GLU A 829 1.34 -33.44 -37.50
C GLU A 829 0.30 -34.16 -36.63
N PHE A 830 0.43 -34.05 -35.31
CA PHE A 830 -0.43 -34.76 -34.37
C PHE A 830 -1.85 -34.19 -34.32
N ILE A 831 -2.00 -32.87 -34.39
CA ILE A 831 -3.30 -32.19 -34.36
C ILE A 831 -3.32 -30.92 -35.24
N GLY A 832 -4.24 -30.86 -36.19
CA GLY A 832 -4.47 -29.63 -36.97
C GLY A 832 -5.14 -28.52 -36.16
N LYS A 833 -5.02 -27.27 -36.61
CA LYS A 833 -5.66 -26.08 -35.98
C LYS A 833 -7.17 -26.32 -35.78
N LYS A 834 -7.63 -26.19 -34.55
CA LYS A 834 -9.05 -26.30 -34.14
C LYS A 834 -9.55 -24.96 -33.62
N GLY A 835 -10.88 -24.84 -33.54
CA GLY A 835 -11.51 -23.70 -32.87
C GLY A 835 -11.19 -23.69 -31.37
N LEU A 836 -11.22 -22.49 -30.78
CA LEU A 836 -10.91 -22.22 -29.38
C LEU A 836 -11.73 -23.04 -28.38
N GLN A 837 -12.94 -23.52 -28.73
CA GLN A 837 -13.79 -24.32 -27.84
C GLN A 837 -13.59 -25.85 -28.00
N ALA A 838 -12.70 -26.30 -28.89
CA ALA A 838 -12.43 -27.72 -29.06
C ALA A 838 -11.56 -28.27 -27.91
N LYS A 839 -11.80 -29.51 -27.48
CA LYS A 839 -11.00 -30.19 -26.44
C LYS A 839 -9.60 -30.60 -26.89
N GLY A 840 -9.29 -30.54 -28.19
CA GLY A 840 -8.02 -31.05 -28.70
C GLY A 840 -7.97 -32.58 -28.77
N LYS A 841 -6.76 -33.15 -28.73
CA LYS A 841 -6.50 -34.59 -28.87
C LYS A 841 -5.73 -35.10 -27.65
N LYS A 842 -6.11 -36.28 -27.17
CA LYS A 842 -5.48 -36.93 -26.01
C LYS A 842 -3.99 -37.20 -26.31
N ALA A 843 -3.09 -36.77 -25.45
CA ALA A 843 -1.64 -36.89 -25.64
C ALA A 843 -1.18 -38.36 -25.63
N SER A 844 -1.79 -39.20 -24.79
CA SER A 844 -1.46 -40.62 -24.67
C SER A 844 -2.65 -41.43 -24.17
N GLN A 845 -2.70 -42.71 -24.53
CA GLN A 845 -3.65 -43.68 -23.95
C GLN A 845 -3.14 -44.31 -22.64
N TYR A 846 -1.85 -44.17 -22.33
CA TYR A 846 -1.17 -44.70 -21.16
C TYR A 846 -1.03 -43.66 -20.05
N GLU A 847 -0.77 -44.13 -18.83
CA GLU A 847 -0.49 -43.30 -17.66
C GLU A 847 0.80 -42.47 -17.88
N VAL A 848 0.69 -41.15 -17.72
CA VAL A 848 1.75 -40.17 -17.99
C VAL A 848 2.29 -39.65 -16.66
N LYS A 849 3.62 -39.69 -16.50
CA LYS A 849 4.33 -39.13 -15.33
C LYS A 849 4.59 -37.63 -15.49
N GLY A 850 4.85 -37.19 -16.71
CA GLY A 850 5.08 -35.79 -17.05
C GLY A 850 5.04 -35.55 -18.56
N ILE A 851 4.63 -34.34 -18.94
CA ILE A 851 4.56 -33.87 -20.33
C ILE A 851 5.09 -32.44 -20.38
N ARG A 852 5.92 -32.13 -21.38
CA ARG A 852 6.55 -30.80 -21.55
C ARG A 852 6.87 -30.52 -23.00
N PHE A 853 7.05 -29.25 -23.35
CA PHE A 853 7.66 -28.90 -24.63
C PHE A 853 9.17 -29.20 -24.63
N THR A 854 9.69 -29.57 -25.80
CA THR A 854 11.12 -29.72 -26.09
C THR A 854 11.51 -28.78 -27.23
N GLU A 855 12.78 -28.79 -27.65
CA GLU A 855 13.24 -27.96 -28.77
C GLU A 855 12.36 -28.19 -30.03
N PRO A 856 11.87 -27.12 -30.66
CA PRO A 856 10.97 -27.21 -31.81
C PRO A 856 11.65 -27.87 -33.01
N VAL A 857 10.85 -28.52 -33.86
CA VAL A 857 11.36 -29.21 -35.05
C VAL A 857 11.73 -28.20 -36.12
N HIS A 858 13.01 -28.11 -36.47
CA HIS A 858 13.49 -27.29 -37.58
C HIS A 858 13.13 -27.97 -38.91
N LYS A 859 12.27 -27.36 -39.74
CA LYS A 859 11.87 -27.90 -41.05
C LYS A 859 12.64 -27.18 -42.17
N PRO A 860 12.88 -27.82 -43.33
CA PRO A 860 13.65 -27.22 -44.44
C PRO A 860 13.05 -25.93 -45.02
N GLU A 861 11.76 -25.69 -44.78
CA GLU A 861 11.02 -24.50 -45.21
C GLU A 861 11.32 -23.26 -44.33
N ASP A 862 12.02 -23.45 -43.20
CA ASP A 862 12.43 -22.37 -42.30
C ASP A 862 13.68 -21.60 -42.80
N ASP A 863 14.40 -22.13 -43.80
CA ASP A 863 15.62 -21.53 -44.39
C ASP A 863 15.36 -20.57 -45.57
N ASP A 864 14.09 -20.37 -45.98
CA ASP A 864 13.75 -19.49 -47.12
C ASP A 864 13.71 -18.00 -46.69
N PRO A 865 14.49 -17.08 -47.30
CA PRO A 865 14.56 -15.68 -46.86
C PRO A 865 13.26 -14.88 -47.12
N ALA A 866 12.27 -15.47 -47.81
CA ALA A 866 10.93 -14.90 -47.96
C ALA A 866 10.03 -15.17 -46.74
N THR A 867 10.34 -16.18 -45.93
CA THR A 867 9.63 -16.51 -44.66
C THR A 867 10.32 -15.87 -43.44
N ALA A 868 11.55 -15.39 -43.58
CA ALA A 868 12.30 -14.71 -42.52
C ALA A 868 11.85 -13.26 -42.24
N GLN A 869 10.99 -12.66 -43.08
CA GLN A 869 10.48 -11.28 -42.87
C GLN A 869 9.38 -11.15 -41.81
N ASP A 870 8.81 -12.25 -41.32
CA ASP A 870 7.84 -12.22 -40.21
C ASP A 870 8.49 -12.35 -38.82
N VAL A 871 9.81 -12.41 -38.72
CA VAL A 871 10.54 -12.57 -37.45
C VAL A 871 11.73 -11.62 -37.33
N THR A 872 11.54 -10.32 -37.60
CA THR A 872 12.36 -9.27 -36.96
C THR A 872 11.59 -7.94 -36.99
N GLY A 873 11.11 -7.51 -35.82
CA GLY A 873 10.77 -6.12 -35.59
C GLY A 873 12.02 -5.25 -35.78
N THR A 874 11.91 -4.31 -36.71
CA THR A 874 12.78 -3.16 -36.97
C THR A 874 13.86 -2.84 -35.92
N GLY A 875 15.06 -3.40 -36.11
CA GLY A 875 16.30 -2.77 -35.68
C GLY A 875 16.78 -1.84 -36.80
N THR A 876 16.85 -0.55 -36.54
CA THR A 876 17.50 0.40 -37.44
C THR A 876 19.01 0.34 -37.13
N GLU A 877 19.78 -0.27 -38.03
CA GLU A 877 21.23 -0.13 -38.04
C GLU A 877 21.70 0.77 -39.19
N ASP A 878 22.61 1.64 -38.81
CA ASP A 878 23.29 2.68 -39.58
C ASP A 878 23.90 2.16 -40.90
N THR A 879 23.76 2.99 -41.94
CA THR A 879 24.48 2.83 -43.20
C THR A 879 25.96 3.13 -43.02
N GLY A 880 26.78 2.09 -42.82
CA GLY A 880 28.23 2.12 -42.97
C GLY A 880 28.66 1.61 -44.34
N ASN A 881 28.78 2.52 -45.31
CA ASN A 881 29.34 2.25 -46.65
C ASN A 881 30.87 2.11 -46.56
N THR A 882 31.42 0.96 -46.95
CA THR A 882 32.86 0.81 -47.24
C THR A 882 33.05 0.57 -48.74
N GLY A 883 33.54 1.59 -49.43
CA GLY A 883 34.16 1.51 -50.75
C GLY A 883 35.49 2.25 -50.68
N GLY A 884 36.59 1.51 -50.85
CA GLY A 884 37.94 1.92 -50.46
C GLY A 884 38.67 2.89 -51.37
N GLY A 885 39.91 3.16 -50.97
CA GLY A 885 40.98 3.69 -51.83
C GLY A 885 41.64 4.98 -51.34
N THR A 886 42.85 4.79 -50.80
CA THR A 886 44.05 5.67 -50.91
C THR A 886 44.15 6.99 -50.12
N ASP A 887 45.28 7.05 -49.40
CA ASP A 887 46.17 8.18 -49.13
C ASP A 887 45.97 9.09 -47.90
N GLU A 888 47.06 9.10 -47.12
CA GLU A 888 47.72 10.23 -46.43
C GLU A 888 47.19 10.79 -45.08
N GLU A 889 48.11 10.70 -44.11
CA GLU A 889 48.50 11.72 -43.11
C GLU A 889 47.57 12.13 -41.95
N ALA A 890 48.06 11.76 -40.74
CA ALA A 890 48.35 12.63 -39.59
C ALA A 890 47.26 13.37 -38.78
N ASP A 891 47.61 13.48 -37.49
CA ASP A 891 47.14 14.33 -36.39
C ASP A 891 45.78 14.04 -35.72
N GLU A 892 45.73 13.61 -34.45
CA GLU A 892 46.02 14.30 -33.16
C GLU A 892 44.85 15.17 -32.65
N GLN A 893 44.57 15.03 -31.34
CA GLN A 893 43.85 15.93 -30.41
C GLN A 893 42.35 15.70 -30.05
N LEU A 894 42.17 15.18 -28.82
CA LEU A 894 41.54 15.83 -27.66
C LEU A 894 40.24 16.64 -27.83
N SER A 895 39.18 16.23 -27.11
CA SER A 895 38.54 16.96 -25.97
C SER A 895 37.12 16.40 -25.74
N LEU A 896 36.83 15.72 -24.62
CA LEU A 896 36.24 16.30 -23.40
C LEU A 896 35.02 17.20 -23.68
N PHE A 897 33.81 16.64 -23.49
CA PHE A 897 32.72 17.17 -22.66
C PHE A 897 31.78 16.05 -22.24
#